data_AF-A0AAE1LYB3-F1
#
_entry.id   AF-A0AAE1LYB3-F1
#
_cell.length_a   1.000
_cell.length_b   1.000
_cell.length_c   1.000
_cell.angle_alpha   90.00
_cell.angle_beta   90.00
_cell.angle_gamma   90.00
#
_symmetry.space_group_name_H-M   'P 1'
#
loop_
_entity.id
_entity.type
_entity.pdbx_description
1 polymer ?
#
loop_
_entity_poly.entity_id
_entity_poly.type
_entity_poly.pdbx_seq_one_letter_code
_entity_poly.pdbx_strand_id
1 'polypeptide(L)'
;MESTLVSRLLKIFSRGLLILPTLPHSLLFGHIPILLKFRKHHPEDVHFGIIMKWLVDNCSQWIPDLKRPPPVLYLDIWPVFPDVMMMVFDGSMSAQFTQARSLPKHHITRTFLEPLTDNLDMTSADGSQSKVWRSRFNPSFSPRNITMLIPELIDEIMVFKDLLGKMAGPSGLWGDVFQLEERTTNLTFDVILRATMDERLHEQINTLGSPLKQALISQIRLMSKVLGVNRILGIRRWPWEAWIRQRNNEALRDALLGRVEAVTKSPHLADAVSEKKTILSIALSRTLAETGGEVPDQQSVDAILANLKLFLFAGHDTTSSTICWMFKLLRGNPDCLSKLREELNSVLGEDVNQAARLLRDSPQLLSNLVYTNGVVKEALRFYPLASTVRQGERDFFLTVSGSDMRYPTEGTAIHDVPSVIQLDEHVWPRANEFLPERWIAAQGDPMHPNKDAWRPFSMGPRNCIGQELAMVEIKLVAALVCREFDIQEAWDKWDLKQGTTKPKEMRGISFAVYDKVDPATRTRDWSMTIFWSFRHYPALLSEELNNRINEAQSKKYYEPTAVEELVVRNAESGDILAKVNSPFARRVNRVDMRKLLLNGVKIQFDRELVGIEYTTDGVVARFKNGTFEKGTMIIGAEGGQSLVRRLLLGNLALPEVYPDVEMININARYTHEQGKYIADNTVPHVDYGVHPKGIFFIILVMRVEDKDDYSTWTFHFVITYPKTLTGNPLKGKTNAERVAILRSLADNFAEPRRSALMWLPDDLEVPDDAIKMWSPEPWDNHDGRVTLAGDAAHAIAFYRGQGLNNATADAASLVSAIEKATTGEMKLADAITEYDKEVIARGQEEVRLSRELALSMEHWDKFLESPIIKYGGNIPKEMSK
;
A
#
# COMPACT_ATOMS: atom_id res chain seq x y z
N MET A 1 6.92 39.74 -26.97
CA MET A 1 8.32 39.79 -27.43
C MET A 1 8.77 38.36 -27.64
N GLU A 2 9.04 38.02 -28.89
CA GLU A 2 9.34 36.67 -29.37
C GLU A 2 10.51 36.05 -28.62
N SER A 3 10.27 34.93 -27.92
CA SER A 3 11.31 34.14 -27.27
C SER A 3 12.04 33.32 -28.33
N THR A 4 12.95 33.95 -29.07
CA THR A 4 13.87 33.20 -29.93
C THR A 4 14.75 32.30 -29.04
N LEU A 5 15.04 31.08 -29.51
CA LEU A 5 15.95 30.14 -28.83
C LEU A 5 17.27 30.82 -28.43
N VAL A 6 17.74 31.76 -29.25
CA VAL A 6 18.95 32.58 -29.04
C VAL A 6 18.82 33.50 -27.82
N SER A 7 17.70 34.24 -27.67
CA SER A 7 17.45 35.08 -26.49
C SER A 7 17.38 34.27 -25.20
N ARG A 8 16.80 33.05 -25.26
CA ARG A 8 16.74 32.11 -24.13
C ARG A 8 18.12 31.61 -23.74
N LEU A 9 18.91 31.11 -24.70
CA LEU A 9 20.26 30.61 -24.42
C LEU A 9 21.12 31.71 -23.80
N LEU A 10 21.09 32.93 -24.34
CA LEU A 10 21.80 34.07 -23.76
C LEU A 10 21.38 34.36 -22.31
N LYS A 11 20.10 34.23 -21.95
CA LYS A 11 19.63 34.36 -20.55
C LYS A 11 20.14 33.23 -19.65
N ILE A 12 20.20 31.99 -20.11
CA ILE A 12 20.73 30.87 -19.32
C ILE A 12 22.25 31.04 -19.08
N PHE A 13 23.00 31.40 -20.14
CA PHE A 13 24.46 31.56 -20.08
C PHE A 13 24.91 32.82 -19.31
N SER A 14 24.23 33.95 -19.48
CA SER A 14 24.60 35.22 -18.82
C SER A 14 24.32 35.26 -17.32
N ARG A 15 23.50 34.34 -16.79
CA ARG A 15 23.03 34.34 -15.40
C ARG A 15 23.86 33.45 -14.45
N GLY A 16 24.99 32.90 -14.92
CA GLY A 16 25.91 32.11 -14.09
C GLY A 16 25.33 30.78 -13.59
N LEU A 17 24.21 30.31 -14.15
CA LEU A 17 23.55 29.06 -13.75
C LEU A 17 24.46 27.82 -13.91
N LEU A 18 25.49 27.90 -14.75
CA LEU A 18 26.51 26.86 -14.96
C LEU A 18 27.55 26.75 -13.82
N ILE A 19 27.59 27.70 -12.89
CA ILE A 19 28.50 27.67 -11.73
C ILE A 19 27.87 26.89 -10.56
N LEU A 20 26.56 26.64 -10.62
CA LEU A 20 25.81 25.89 -9.62
C LEU A 20 25.73 24.41 -10.01
N PRO A 21 25.52 23.49 -9.06
CA PRO A 21 25.23 22.10 -9.36
C PRO A 21 23.97 22.02 -10.24
N THR A 22 24.12 21.54 -11.47
CA THR A 22 23.05 21.51 -12.47
C THR A 22 22.80 20.10 -12.98
N LEU A 23 21.55 19.84 -13.33
CA LEU A 23 21.17 18.61 -14.00
C LEU A 23 21.72 18.60 -15.45
N PRO A 24 21.95 17.42 -16.05
CA PRO A 24 22.34 17.34 -17.46
C PRO A 24 21.33 18.08 -18.37
N HIS A 25 21.82 19.09 -19.09
CA HIS A 25 21.00 20.01 -19.88
C HIS A 25 21.22 19.83 -21.39
N SER A 26 20.13 19.73 -22.15
CA SER A 26 20.12 19.79 -23.61
C SER A 26 19.91 21.23 -24.08
N LEU A 27 20.76 21.71 -24.99
CA LEU A 27 20.62 23.03 -25.59
C LEU A 27 19.25 23.26 -26.25
N LEU A 28 18.70 22.22 -26.90
CA LEU A 28 17.44 22.28 -27.65
C LEU A 28 16.22 21.93 -26.80
N PHE A 29 16.35 21.00 -25.85
CA PHE A 29 15.21 20.43 -25.11
C PHE A 29 15.28 20.62 -23.58
N GLY A 30 16.23 21.41 -23.10
CA GLY A 30 16.49 21.56 -21.68
C GLY A 30 16.66 20.19 -20.99
N HIS A 31 15.85 19.95 -19.96
CA HIS A 31 15.83 18.74 -19.16
C HIS A 31 14.72 17.76 -19.56
N ILE A 32 14.04 17.95 -20.70
CA ILE A 32 13.07 16.97 -21.21
C ILE A 32 13.65 15.54 -21.30
N PRO A 33 14.93 15.32 -21.70
CA PRO A 33 15.50 13.97 -21.68
C PRO A 33 15.47 13.29 -20.31
N ILE A 34 15.57 14.06 -19.22
CA ILE A 34 15.44 13.54 -17.85
C ILE A 34 13.98 13.16 -17.57
N LEU A 35 13.01 13.98 -18.02
CA LEU A 35 11.58 13.64 -17.92
C LEU A 35 11.24 12.35 -18.69
N LEU A 36 11.86 12.11 -19.84
CA LEU A 36 11.67 10.88 -20.61
C LEU A 36 12.21 9.65 -19.87
N LYS A 37 13.32 9.79 -19.14
CA LYS A 37 13.83 8.73 -18.26
C LYS A 37 12.87 8.43 -17.10
N PHE A 38 12.30 9.48 -16.47
CA PHE A 38 11.26 9.32 -15.46
C PHE A 38 10.04 8.57 -16.03
N ARG A 39 9.55 8.99 -17.20
CA ARG A 39 8.41 8.38 -17.89
C ARG A 39 8.61 6.90 -18.23
N LYS A 40 9.84 6.46 -18.52
CA LYS A 40 10.13 5.04 -18.78
C LYS A 40 9.85 4.13 -17.57
N HIS A 41 9.92 4.68 -16.35
CA HIS A 41 9.80 3.92 -15.10
C HIS A 41 8.50 4.19 -14.34
N HIS A 42 7.59 5.01 -14.89
CA HIS A 42 6.37 5.42 -14.20
C HIS A 42 5.15 5.38 -15.13
N PRO A 43 3.93 5.17 -14.58
CA PRO A 43 2.69 5.20 -15.35
C PRO A 43 2.47 6.50 -16.14
N GLU A 44 1.67 6.42 -17.21
CA GLU A 44 1.36 7.58 -18.07
C GLU A 44 0.55 8.68 -17.35
N ASP A 45 -0.15 8.34 -16.28
CA ASP A 45 -0.97 9.24 -15.46
C ASP A 45 -0.25 9.70 -14.18
N VAL A 46 1.04 9.40 -14.02
CA VAL A 46 1.81 9.81 -12.84
C VAL A 46 1.75 11.33 -12.63
N HIS A 47 1.42 11.74 -11.40
CA HIS A 47 1.31 13.15 -11.05
C HIS A 47 2.69 13.85 -11.12
N PHE A 48 2.73 15.06 -11.69
CA PHE A 48 3.98 15.80 -11.89
C PHE A 48 4.75 16.06 -10.59
N GLY A 49 4.07 16.21 -9.45
CA GLY A 49 4.73 16.36 -8.15
C GLY A 49 5.67 15.20 -7.75
N ILE A 50 5.42 13.99 -8.26
CA ILE A 50 6.26 12.81 -8.00
C ILE A 50 7.64 12.94 -8.64
N ILE A 51 7.74 13.64 -9.78
CA ILE A 51 9.01 13.79 -10.47
C ILE A 51 10.04 14.57 -9.63
N MET A 52 9.58 15.52 -8.81
CA MET A 52 10.46 16.34 -8.00
C MET A 52 11.11 15.52 -6.89
N LYS A 53 10.32 14.65 -6.26
CA LYS A 53 10.85 13.67 -5.32
C LYS A 53 11.77 12.66 -6.01
N TRP A 54 11.39 12.15 -7.18
CA TRP A 54 12.23 11.22 -7.94
C TRP A 54 13.59 11.83 -8.32
N LEU A 55 13.62 13.10 -8.77
CA LEU A 55 14.86 13.82 -9.07
C LEU A 55 15.77 13.93 -7.84
N VAL A 56 15.17 14.23 -6.68
CA VAL A 56 15.87 14.31 -5.40
C VAL A 56 16.44 12.95 -4.98
N ASP A 57 15.61 11.91 -4.99
CA ASP A 57 15.98 10.55 -4.58
C ASP A 57 17.08 9.96 -5.49
N ASN A 58 17.16 10.44 -6.74
CA ASN A 58 18.15 10.00 -7.74
C ASN A 58 19.26 11.04 -8.01
N CYS A 59 19.43 12.04 -7.13
CA CYS A 59 20.35 13.16 -7.35
C CYS A 59 21.77 12.74 -7.75
N SER A 60 22.31 11.70 -7.12
CA SER A 60 23.68 11.21 -7.36
C SER A 60 23.90 10.69 -8.79
N GLN A 61 22.84 10.30 -9.50
CA GLN A 61 22.91 9.89 -10.91
C GLN A 61 23.17 11.08 -11.84
N TRP A 62 22.78 12.28 -11.42
CA TRP A 62 22.81 13.50 -12.23
C TRP A 62 23.94 14.43 -11.82
N ILE A 63 24.26 14.44 -10.52
CA ILE A 63 25.30 15.27 -9.91
C ILE A 63 26.16 14.36 -9.01
N PRO A 64 27.16 13.64 -9.59
CA PRO A 64 27.89 12.58 -8.89
C PRO A 64 28.61 13.03 -7.62
N ASP A 65 29.07 14.28 -7.58
CA ASP A 65 29.80 14.86 -6.44
C ASP A 65 28.90 15.15 -5.23
N LEU A 66 27.58 15.07 -5.41
CA LEU A 66 26.60 15.36 -4.36
C LEU A 66 25.94 14.07 -3.86
N LYS A 67 26.15 13.77 -2.58
CA LYS A 67 25.41 12.73 -1.86
C LYS A 67 23.97 13.13 -1.52
N ARG A 68 23.63 14.42 -1.64
CA ARG A 68 22.31 15.00 -1.34
C ARG A 68 21.95 16.05 -2.38
N PRO A 69 20.67 16.23 -2.74
CA PRO A 69 20.28 17.31 -3.62
C PRO A 69 20.68 18.68 -3.03
N PRO A 70 21.07 19.65 -3.88
CA PRO A 70 21.22 21.02 -3.42
C PRO A 70 19.85 21.56 -2.95
N PRO A 71 19.81 22.56 -2.05
CA PRO A 71 18.54 23.12 -1.54
C PRO A 71 17.71 23.81 -2.63
N VAL A 72 18.31 24.05 -3.80
CA VAL A 72 17.67 24.59 -4.99
C VAL A 72 18.13 23.80 -6.23
N LEU A 73 17.17 23.40 -7.08
CA LEU A 73 17.43 22.89 -8.43
C LEU A 73 16.77 23.75 -9.50
N TYR A 74 17.48 24.01 -10.60
CA TYR A 74 16.94 24.71 -11.76
C TYR A 74 16.48 23.70 -12.81
N LEU A 75 15.19 23.70 -13.11
CA LEU A 75 14.55 22.81 -14.06
C LEU A 75 13.97 23.58 -15.25
N ASP A 76 14.63 23.43 -16.37
CA ASP A 76 14.25 23.97 -17.68
C ASP A 76 13.62 22.88 -18.55
N ILE A 77 12.33 22.96 -18.84
CA ILE A 77 11.58 21.94 -19.61
C ILE A 77 11.11 22.48 -20.97
N TRP A 78 11.88 23.39 -21.56
CA TRP A 78 11.60 23.92 -22.89
C TRP A 78 11.47 22.81 -23.96
N PRO A 79 10.49 22.88 -24.90
CA PRO A 79 9.51 23.95 -25.11
C PRO A 79 8.16 23.72 -24.42
N VAL A 80 8.09 22.95 -23.34
CA VAL A 80 6.84 22.72 -22.60
C VAL A 80 6.51 23.92 -21.71
N PHE A 81 7.53 24.50 -21.08
CA PHE A 81 7.42 25.66 -20.20
C PHE A 81 8.48 26.72 -20.58
N PRO A 82 8.10 28.00 -20.74
CA PRO A 82 8.99 29.02 -21.30
C PRO A 82 10.05 29.53 -20.33
N ASP A 83 9.78 29.54 -19.02
CA ASP A 83 10.71 30.01 -17.99
C ASP A 83 11.47 28.85 -17.35
N VAL A 84 12.59 29.15 -16.69
CA VAL A 84 13.29 28.15 -15.87
C VAL A 84 12.55 28.03 -14.54
N MET A 85 12.14 26.82 -14.15
CA MET A 85 11.60 26.57 -12.82
C MET A 85 12.74 26.49 -11.81
N MET A 86 12.62 27.21 -10.71
CA MET A 86 13.56 27.17 -9.59
C MET A 86 12.88 26.41 -8.45
N MET A 87 13.21 25.12 -8.33
CA MET A 87 12.65 24.21 -7.34
C MET A 87 13.37 24.41 -6.00
N VAL A 88 12.63 24.78 -4.95
CA VAL A 88 13.18 25.06 -3.62
C VAL A 88 12.77 23.96 -2.64
N PHE A 89 13.76 23.25 -2.10
CA PHE A 89 13.57 22.10 -1.21
C PHE A 89 13.84 22.41 0.26
N ASP A 90 14.14 23.67 0.59
CA ASP A 90 14.36 24.13 1.95
C ASP A 90 13.22 25.05 2.42
N GLY A 91 12.70 24.79 3.62
CA GLY A 91 11.59 25.55 4.21
C GLY A 91 11.96 27.00 4.55
N SER A 92 13.19 27.23 5.05
CA SER A 92 13.67 28.56 5.41
C SER A 92 13.93 29.43 4.17
N MET A 93 14.42 28.84 3.08
CA MET A 93 14.54 29.50 1.77
C MET A 93 13.16 29.79 1.18
N SER A 94 12.22 28.86 1.33
CA SER A 94 10.82 29.09 0.94
C SER A 94 10.21 30.28 1.67
N ALA A 95 10.55 30.48 2.95
CA ALA A 95 10.10 31.63 3.74
C ALA A 95 10.63 32.98 3.21
N GLN A 96 11.81 33.01 2.60
CA GLN A 96 12.39 34.25 2.06
C GLN A 96 11.50 34.87 0.97
N PHE A 97 10.96 34.05 0.07
CA PHE A 97 10.13 34.55 -1.04
C PHE A 97 8.62 34.55 -0.76
N THR A 98 8.14 33.73 0.18
CA THR A 98 6.70 33.67 0.54
C THR A 98 6.32 34.60 1.69
N GLN A 99 7.20 34.79 2.68
CA GLN A 99 6.92 35.54 3.91
C GLN A 99 7.73 36.84 3.95
N ALA A 100 9.07 36.77 3.89
CA ALA A 100 9.93 37.94 4.11
C ALA A 100 9.80 38.97 2.99
N ARG A 101 9.99 38.55 1.73
CA ARG A 101 9.82 39.40 0.54
C ARG A 101 8.38 39.38 0.01
N SER A 102 7.66 38.26 0.18
CA SER A 102 6.32 38.02 -0.37
C SER A 102 6.20 38.39 -1.85
N LEU A 103 7.00 37.72 -2.70
CA LEU A 103 7.05 37.97 -4.14
C LEU A 103 5.67 37.81 -4.82
N PRO A 104 5.44 38.53 -5.93
CA PRO A 104 4.22 38.38 -6.72
C PRO A 104 4.08 36.96 -7.29
N LYS A 105 2.84 36.54 -7.57
CA LYS A 105 2.59 35.23 -8.19
C LYS A 105 3.19 35.20 -9.59
N HIS A 106 3.76 34.05 -9.98
CA HIS A 106 4.23 33.88 -11.34
C HIS A 106 3.04 33.91 -12.32
N HIS A 107 3.24 34.48 -13.52
CA HIS A 107 2.18 34.66 -14.52
C HIS A 107 1.52 33.34 -14.97
N ILE A 108 2.17 32.20 -14.72
CA ILE A 108 1.59 30.88 -14.94
C ILE A 108 0.29 30.67 -14.17
N THR A 109 0.19 31.24 -12.95
CA THR A 109 -1.01 31.16 -12.11
C THR A 109 -2.21 31.78 -12.81
N ARG A 110 -2.03 32.98 -13.39
CA ARG A 110 -3.07 33.67 -14.17
C ARG A 110 -3.43 32.88 -15.42
N THR A 111 -2.43 32.32 -16.10
CA THR A 111 -2.71 31.54 -17.30
C THR A 111 -3.54 30.29 -16.98
N PHE A 112 -3.23 29.63 -15.86
CA PHE A 112 -3.92 28.44 -15.39
C PHE A 112 -5.37 28.72 -14.97
N LEU A 113 -5.63 29.84 -14.31
CA LEU A 113 -6.96 30.21 -13.80
C LEU A 113 -7.85 30.93 -14.82
N GLU A 114 -7.28 31.55 -15.85
CA GLU A 114 -8.02 32.29 -16.89
C GLU A 114 -9.25 31.56 -17.43
N PRO A 115 -9.22 30.25 -17.78
CA PRO A 115 -10.41 29.57 -18.29
C PRO A 115 -11.59 29.63 -17.32
N LEU A 116 -11.34 29.53 -16.01
CA LEU A 116 -12.37 29.40 -14.99
C LEU A 116 -12.91 30.75 -14.50
N THR A 117 -12.02 31.71 -14.28
CA THR A 117 -12.32 32.94 -13.53
C THR A 117 -12.10 34.21 -14.34
N ASP A 118 -11.62 34.11 -15.58
CA ASP A 118 -11.17 35.24 -16.40
C ASP A 118 -10.16 36.15 -15.65
N ASN A 119 -9.41 35.57 -14.69
CA ASN A 119 -8.47 36.26 -13.81
C ASN A 119 -9.08 37.34 -12.90
N LEU A 120 -10.40 37.34 -12.70
CA LEU A 120 -11.09 38.26 -11.77
C LEU A 120 -11.03 37.77 -10.31
N ASP A 121 -10.42 36.60 -10.07
CA ASP A 121 -10.30 35.99 -8.75
C ASP A 121 -9.11 36.52 -7.93
N MET A 122 -9.17 36.30 -6.61
CA MET A 122 -8.16 36.77 -5.68
C MET A 122 -6.78 36.10 -5.80
N THR A 123 -6.70 34.91 -6.39
CA THR A 123 -5.43 34.17 -6.58
C THR A 123 -4.66 34.72 -7.77
N SER A 124 -5.38 35.12 -8.82
CA SER A 124 -4.84 35.79 -10.01
C SER A 124 -4.48 37.26 -9.78
N ALA A 125 -5.16 37.92 -8.83
CA ALA A 125 -4.91 39.31 -8.45
C ALA A 125 -3.52 39.51 -7.80
N ASP A 126 -2.88 40.65 -8.04
CA ASP A 126 -1.64 41.07 -7.38
C ASP A 126 -1.72 42.48 -6.79
N GLY A 127 -0.73 42.84 -5.97
CA GLY A 127 -0.62 44.18 -5.39
C GLY A 127 -1.85 44.56 -4.55
N SER A 128 -2.40 45.75 -4.82
CA SER A 128 -3.56 46.30 -4.11
C SER A 128 -4.83 45.46 -4.29
N GLN A 129 -5.09 44.92 -5.48
CA GLN A 129 -6.29 44.14 -5.75
C GLN A 129 -6.36 42.86 -4.90
N SER A 130 -5.24 42.17 -4.72
CA SER A 130 -5.21 40.98 -3.84
C SER A 130 -5.50 41.34 -2.38
N LYS A 131 -5.07 42.52 -1.92
CA LYS A 131 -5.36 43.00 -0.56
C LYS A 131 -6.85 43.29 -0.37
N VAL A 132 -7.49 43.93 -1.35
CA VAL A 132 -8.94 44.23 -1.34
C VAL A 132 -9.77 42.93 -1.27
N TRP A 133 -9.49 41.95 -2.13
CA TRP A 133 -10.26 40.70 -2.09
C TRP A 133 -10.00 39.90 -0.81
N ARG A 134 -8.77 39.92 -0.29
CA ARG A 134 -8.49 39.32 1.02
C ARG A 134 -9.21 40.02 2.16
N SER A 135 -9.30 41.35 2.19
CA SER A 135 -10.02 42.04 3.28
C SER A 135 -11.50 41.68 3.29
N ARG A 136 -12.09 41.44 2.11
CA ARG A 136 -13.50 41.03 1.96
C ARG A 136 -13.75 39.57 2.34
N PHE A 137 -12.90 38.64 1.92
CA PHE A 137 -13.12 37.21 2.13
C PHE A 137 -12.47 36.61 3.38
N ASN A 138 -11.31 37.11 3.85
CA ASN A 138 -10.62 36.55 5.03
C ASN A 138 -11.53 36.44 6.28
N PRO A 139 -12.39 37.43 6.59
CA PRO A 139 -13.29 37.31 7.73
C PRO A 139 -14.17 36.05 7.68
N SER A 140 -14.66 35.67 6.49
CA SER A 140 -15.51 34.48 6.29
C SER A 140 -14.83 33.18 6.70
N PHE A 141 -13.49 33.12 6.63
CA PHE A 141 -12.70 31.95 6.98
C PHE A 141 -12.03 32.04 8.36
N SER A 142 -12.44 33.01 9.19
CA SER A 142 -11.96 33.06 10.57
C SER A 142 -12.46 31.87 11.40
N PRO A 143 -11.70 31.39 12.41
CA PRO A 143 -12.13 30.27 13.26
C PRO A 143 -13.54 30.44 13.83
N ARG A 144 -13.91 31.66 14.23
CA ARG A 144 -15.26 32.00 14.71
C ARG A 144 -16.34 31.72 13.66
N ASN A 145 -16.14 32.16 12.41
CA ASN A 145 -17.14 32.01 11.36
C ASN A 145 -17.22 30.56 10.84
N ILE A 146 -16.09 29.86 10.76
CA ILE A 146 -16.09 28.43 10.43
C ILE A 146 -16.79 27.61 11.52
N THR A 147 -16.60 27.95 12.79
CA THR A 147 -17.28 27.27 13.91
C THR A 147 -18.81 27.36 13.80
N MET A 148 -19.34 28.49 13.30
CA MET A 148 -20.77 28.67 13.08
C MET A 148 -21.35 27.81 11.95
N LEU A 149 -20.51 27.29 11.05
CA LEU A 149 -20.94 26.42 9.94
C LEU A 149 -20.97 24.92 10.33
N ILE A 150 -20.39 24.56 11.48
CA ILE A 150 -20.23 23.16 11.91
C ILE A 150 -21.55 22.37 11.87
N PRO A 151 -22.70 22.89 12.34
CA PRO A 151 -23.95 22.15 12.28
C PRO A 151 -24.32 21.70 10.87
N GLU A 152 -24.20 22.61 9.90
CA GLU A 152 -24.49 22.32 8.50
C GLU A 152 -23.47 21.38 7.86
N LEU A 153 -22.19 21.49 8.26
CA LEU A 153 -21.14 20.55 7.79
C LEU A 153 -21.41 19.14 8.29
N ILE A 154 -21.83 18.99 9.55
CA ILE A 154 -22.20 17.69 10.12
C ILE A 154 -23.35 17.07 9.31
N ASP A 155 -24.32 17.85 8.87
CA ASP A 155 -25.43 17.31 8.09
C ASP A 155 -24.96 16.71 6.75
N GLU A 156 -23.99 17.32 6.06
CA GLU A 156 -23.42 16.74 4.83
C GLU A 156 -22.57 15.49 5.13
N ILE A 157 -21.81 15.50 6.22
CA ILE A 157 -20.94 14.38 6.61
C ILE A 157 -21.77 13.18 7.08
N MET A 158 -22.94 13.40 7.70
CA MET A 158 -23.86 12.33 8.06
C MET A 158 -24.45 11.64 6.82
N VAL A 159 -24.73 12.40 5.75
CA VAL A 159 -25.14 11.80 4.46
C VAL A 159 -24.02 10.92 3.91
N PHE A 160 -22.77 11.39 3.94
CA PHE A 160 -21.61 10.61 3.51
C PHE A 160 -21.47 9.32 4.33
N LYS A 161 -21.56 9.45 5.65
CA LYS A 161 -21.50 8.35 6.62
C LYS A 161 -22.57 7.29 6.36
N ASP A 162 -23.81 7.71 6.11
CA ASP A 162 -24.92 6.80 5.82
C ASP A 162 -24.75 6.09 4.45
N LEU A 163 -24.18 6.78 3.46
CA LEU A 163 -23.84 6.17 2.17
C LEU A 163 -22.74 5.11 2.32
N LEU A 164 -21.70 5.39 3.12
CA LEU A 164 -20.69 4.37 3.45
C LEU A 164 -21.30 3.19 4.20
N GLY A 165 -22.23 3.43 5.12
CA GLY A 165 -22.99 2.38 5.82
C GLY A 165 -23.71 1.41 4.88
N LYS A 166 -24.27 1.90 3.77
CA LYS A 166 -24.92 1.06 2.75
C LYS A 166 -23.94 0.25 1.91
N MET A 167 -22.67 0.66 1.88
CA MET A 167 -21.61 0.02 1.09
C MET A 167 -20.73 -0.90 1.93
N ALA A 168 -20.75 -0.76 3.25
CA ALA A 168 -20.08 -1.65 4.18
C ALA A 168 -20.71 -3.05 4.13
N GLY A 169 -19.88 -4.08 4.30
CA GLY A 169 -20.36 -5.45 4.37
C GLY A 169 -21.03 -5.75 5.72
N PRO A 170 -21.97 -6.71 5.77
CA PRO A 170 -22.67 -7.04 7.00
C PRO A 170 -21.75 -7.72 8.03
N SER A 171 -22.02 -7.50 9.32
CA SER A 171 -21.40 -8.22 10.44
C SER A 171 -19.86 -8.23 10.45
N GLY A 172 -19.24 -7.09 10.10
CA GLY A 172 -17.77 -6.94 10.09
C GLY A 172 -17.08 -7.51 8.85
N LEU A 173 -17.84 -7.91 7.82
CA LEU A 173 -17.29 -8.30 6.52
C LEU A 173 -17.02 -7.09 5.62
N TRP A 174 -16.10 -7.25 4.67
CA TRP A 174 -15.85 -6.23 3.65
C TRP A 174 -17.01 -6.17 2.64
N GLY A 175 -17.41 -4.95 2.28
CA GLY A 175 -18.36 -4.72 1.20
C GLY A 175 -17.74 -4.75 -0.20
N ASP A 176 -18.54 -4.36 -1.20
CA ASP A 176 -18.09 -4.25 -2.58
C ASP A 176 -17.04 -3.15 -2.78
N VAL A 177 -16.15 -3.33 -3.76
CA VAL A 177 -15.14 -2.31 -4.10
C VAL A 177 -15.78 -1.13 -4.87
N PHE A 178 -15.39 0.09 -4.49
CA PHE A 178 -15.83 1.34 -5.10
C PHE A 178 -14.72 2.40 -5.08
N GLN A 179 -14.88 3.46 -5.88
CA GLN A 179 -13.99 4.62 -5.86
C GLN A 179 -14.38 5.57 -4.72
N LEU A 180 -13.51 5.66 -3.72
CA LEU A 180 -13.70 6.56 -2.58
C LEU A 180 -13.56 8.02 -2.98
N GLU A 181 -12.63 8.33 -3.90
CA GLU A 181 -12.37 9.69 -4.40
C GLU A 181 -13.68 10.36 -4.86
N GLU A 182 -14.42 9.75 -5.79
CA GLU A 182 -15.69 10.27 -6.30
C GLU A 182 -16.68 10.62 -5.18
N ARG A 183 -16.76 9.77 -4.16
CA ARG A 183 -17.67 9.96 -3.02
C ARG A 183 -17.21 11.11 -2.13
N THR A 184 -15.93 11.18 -1.82
CA THR A 184 -15.36 12.29 -1.04
C THR A 184 -15.43 13.62 -1.79
N THR A 185 -15.25 13.61 -3.11
CA THR A 185 -15.40 14.80 -3.96
C THR A 185 -16.85 15.30 -3.92
N ASN A 186 -17.84 14.40 -3.94
CA ASN A 186 -19.24 14.79 -3.81
C ASN A 186 -19.54 15.40 -2.44
N LEU A 187 -19.03 14.79 -1.36
CA LEU A 187 -19.16 15.33 0.00
C LEU A 187 -18.60 16.74 0.08
N THR A 188 -17.33 16.91 -0.29
CA THR A 188 -16.67 18.21 -0.14
C THR A 188 -17.27 19.26 -1.09
N PHE A 189 -17.82 18.85 -2.25
CA PHE A 189 -18.56 19.75 -3.12
C PHE A 189 -19.85 20.27 -2.46
N ASP A 190 -20.63 19.41 -1.81
CA ASP A 190 -21.81 19.82 -1.04
C ASP A 190 -21.40 20.71 0.16
N VAL A 191 -20.32 20.37 0.87
CA VAL A 191 -19.77 21.16 1.98
C VAL A 191 -19.37 22.57 1.55
N ILE A 192 -18.61 22.72 0.47
CA ILE A 192 -18.16 24.05 0.02
C ILE A 192 -19.33 24.90 -0.49
N LEU A 193 -20.36 24.28 -1.09
CA LEU A 193 -21.59 24.98 -1.46
C LEU A 193 -22.37 25.45 -0.23
N ARG A 194 -22.46 24.60 0.79
CA ARG A 194 -23.07 24.93 2.07
C ARG A 194 -22.35 26.11 2.73
N ALA A 195 -21.02 26.05 2.80
CA ALA A 195 -20.20 27.12 3.39
C ALA A 195 -20.26 28.44 2.59
N THR A 196 -20.31 28.36 1.26
CA THR A 196 -20.27 29.56 0.40
C THR A 196 -21.61 30.26 0.27
N MET A 197 -22.71 29.51 0.16
CA MET A 197 -24.02 30.05 -0.20
C MET A 197 -25.19 29.45 0.59
N ASP A 198 -24.96 28.51 1.51
CA ASP A 198 -26.01 27.77 2.25
C ASP A 198 -26.94 26.98 1.31
N GLU A 199 -26.35 26.36 0.29
CA GLU A 199 -27.07 25.60 -0.75
C GLU A 199 -26.80 24.11 -0.64
N ARG A 200 -27.80 23.30 -1.02
CA ARG A 200 -27.70 21.83 -1.11
C ARG A 200 -28.06 21.38 -2.51
N LEU A 201 -27.06 20.95 -3.28
CA LEU A 201 -27.28 20.32 -4.58
C LEU A 201 -27.40 18.80 -4.47
N HIS A 202 -27.12 18.25 -3.29
CA HIS A 202 -27.25 16.83 -3.00
C HIS A 202 -26.41 15.97 -3.95
N GLU A 203 -25.19 16.44 -4.26
CA GLU A 203 -24.25 15.75 -5.15
C GLU A 203 -23.88 14.35 -4.65
N GLN A 204 -23.91 14.14 -3.33
CA GLN A 204 -23.66 12.83 -2.73
C GLN A 204 -24.67 11.75 -3.14
N ILE A 205 -25.92 12.13 -3.39
CA ILE A 205 -27.00 11.21 -3.77
C ILE A 205 -27.40 11.32 -5.26
N ASN A 206 -27.02 12.41 -5.93
CA ASN A 206 -27.29 12.62 -7.34
C ASN A 206 -26.24 11.92 -8.21
N THR A 207 -26.59 10.75 -8.76
CA THR A 207 -25.68 9.94 -9.59
C THR A 207 -25.30 10.58 -10.92
N LEU A 208 -26.07 11.56 -11.42
CA LEU A 208 -25.77 12.27 -12.67
C LEU A 208 -24.92 13.53 -12.42
N GLY A 209 -24.89 14.03 -11.19
CA GLY A 209 -24.29 15.31 -10.81
C GLY A 209 -25.06 16.53 -11.32
N SER A 210 -24.96 17.67 -10.63
CA SER A 210 -25.62 18.90 -11.10
C SER A 210 -24.96 19.50 -12.35
N PRO A 211 -25.69 20.32 -13.13
CA PRO A 211 -25.11 21.10 -14.21
C PRO A 211 -23.94 21.98 -13.77
N LEU A 212 -23.98 22.52 -12.54
CA LEU A 212 -22.90 23.33 -11.95
C LEU A 212 -21.62 22.50 -11.83
N LYS A 213 -21.71 21.31 -11.21
CA LYS A 213 -20.56 20.42 -11.02
C LYS A 213 -20.03 19.90 -12.35
N GLN A 214 -20.89 19.49 -13.27
CA GLN A 214 -20.49 19.02 -14.60
C GLN A 214 -19.75 20.12 -15.38
N ALA A 215 -20.28 21.35 -15.37
CA ALA A 215 -19.63 22.49 -16.01
C ALA A 215 -18.28 22.79 -15.35
N LEU A 216 -18.18 22.74 -14.01
CA LEU A 216 -16.93 22.97 -13.29
C LEU A 216 -15.87 21.92 -13.64
N ILE A 217 -16.20 20.62 -13.56
CA ILE A 217 -15.27 19.53 -13.90
C ILE A 217 -14.81 19.65 -15.35
N SER A 218 -15.74 19.95 -16.27
CA SER A 218 -15.39 20.19 -17.67
C SER A 218 -14.46 21.39 -17.83
N GLN A 219 -14.61 22.43 -17.01
CA GLN A 219 -13.74 23.61 -17.04
C GLN A 219 -12.35 23.34 -16.48
N ILE A 220 -12.25 22.56 -15.39
CA ILE A 220 -10.98 22.13 -14.79
C ILE A 220 -10.14 21.36 -15.81
N ARG A 221 -10.76 20.48 -16.60
CA ARG A 221 -10.08 19.75 -17.70
C ARG A 221 -9.54 20.67 -18.80
N LEU A 222 -10.09 21.88 -18.96
CA LEU A 222 -9.54 22.88 -19.89
C LEU A 222 -8.39 23.68 -19.26
N MET A 223 -8.36 23.85 -17.93
CA MET A 223 -7.26 24.51 -17.22
C MET A 223 -5.94 23.75 -17.37
N SER A 224 -5.97 22.42 -17.30
CA SER A 224 -4.78 21.57 -17.44
C SER A 224 -4.15 21.60 -18.85
N LYS A 225 -4.95 21.82 -19.89
CA LYS A 225 -4.50 21.90 -21.29
C LYS A 225 -3.77 23.19 -21.65
N VAL A 226 -3.75 24.16 -20.74
CA VAL A 226 -3.07 25.45 -20.93
C VAL A 226 -1.54 25.33 -20.75
N LEU A 227 -1.08 24.23 -20.14
CA LEU A 227 0.33 23.86 -20.00
C LEU A 227 0.71 22.91 -21.15
N GLY A 228 1.75 23.22 -21.92
CA GLY A 228 2.21 22.37 -23.04
C GLY A 228 2.76 23.11 -24.25
N VAL A 229 3.39 22.35 -25.16
CA VAL A 229 4.07 22.84 -26.37
C VAL A 229 3.15 23.66 -27.29
N ASN A 230 1.84 23.34 -27.30
CA ASN A 230 0.83 24.06 -28.07
C ASN A 230 0.80 25.56 -27.79
N ARG A 231 1.13 25.97 -26.55
CA ARG A 231 1.21 27.39 -26.17
C ARG A 231 2.42 28.09 -26.78
N ILE A 232 3.58 27.43 -26.81
CA ILE A 232 4.82 27.99 -27.40
C ILE A 232 4.70 28.08 -28.91
N LEU A 233 4.04 27.12 -29.53
CA LEU A 233 3.77 27.12 -30.98
C LEU A 233 2.69 28.13 -31.40
N GLY A 234 2.11 28.90 -30.47
CA GLY A 234 1.05 29.86 -30.77
C GLY A 234 -0.21 29.20 -31.35
N ILE A 235 -0.38 27.89 -31.15
CA ILE A 235 -1.57 27.16 -31.60
C ILE A 235 -2.72 27.67 -30.75
N ARG A 236 -3.51 28.57 -31.36
CA ARG A 236 -4.72 29.14 -30.77
C ARG A 236 -5.60 27.99 -30.31
N ARG A 237 -6.20 28.12 -29.11
CA ARG A 237 -7.22 27.18 -28.62
C ARG A 237 -8.15 26.82 -29.76
N TRP A 238 -8.32 25.53 -29.99
CA TRP A 238 -9.18 25.08 -31.07
C TRP A 238 -10.58 25.67 -30.90
N PRO A 239 -11.29 26.02 -31.99
CA PRO A 239 -12.59 26.71 -31.90
C PRO A 239 -13.59 26.03 -30.95
N TRP A 240 -13.58 24.70 -30.88
CA TRP A 240 -14.44 23.95 -29.97
C TRP A 240 -14.05 24.12 -28.49
N GLU A 241 -12.76 24.27 -28.14
CA GLU A 241 -12.35 24.50 -26.75
C GLU A 241 -12.79 25.88 -26.26
N ALA A 242 -12.75 26.88 -27.15
CA ALA A 242 -13.30 28.20 -26.87
C ALA A 242 -14.83 28.13 -26.66
N TRP A 243 -15.54 27.38 -27.50
CA TRP A 243 -16.97 27.14 -27.35
C TRP A 243 -17.32 26.39 -26.06
N ILE A 244 -16.62 25.30 -25.73
CA ILE A 244 -16.82 24.55 -24.47
C ILE A 244 -16.56 25.47 -23.27
N ARG A 245 -15.46 26.24 -23.29
CA ARG A 245 -15.16 27.22 -22.23
C ARG A 245 -16.31 28.20 -22.04
N GLN A 246 -16.80 28.78 -23.13
CA GLN A 246 -17.89 29.76 -23.08
C GLN A 246 -19.16 29.13 -22.51
N ARG A 247 -19.60 27.99 -23.08
CA ARG A 247 -20.77 27.24 -22.61
C ARG A 247 -20.69 26.88 -21.13
N ASN A 248 -19.53 26.41 -20.67
CA ASN A 248 -19.33 26.08 -19.26
C ASN A 248 -19.33 27.33 -18.38
N ASN A 249 -18.70 28.42 -18.82
CA ASN A 249 -18.71 29.67 -18.06
C ASN A 249 -20.10 30.29 -17.94
N GLU A 250 -20.91 30.19 -19.00
CA GLU A 250 -22.34 30.54 -19.01
C GLU A 250 -23.11 29.66 -18.02
N ALA A 251 -22.98 28.33 -18.10
CA ALA A 251 -23.66 27.42 -17.16
C ALA A 251 -23.26 27.66 -15.69
N LEU A 252 -21.96 27.89 -15.41
CA LEU A 252 -21.48 28.26 -14.08
C LEU A 252 -22.03 29.63 -13.64
N ARG A 253 -22.11 30.60 -14.57
CA ARG A 253 -22.66 31.92 -14.29
C ARG A 253 -24.15 31.81 -13.97
N ASP A 254 -24.93 31.12 -14.79
CA ASP A 254 -26.38 30.99 -14.60
C ASP A 254 -26.72 30.30 -13.28
N ALA A 255 -25.95 29.28 -12.91
CA ALA A 255 -26.11 28.57 -11.65
C ALA A 255 -25.78 29.44 -10.41
N LEU A 256 -24.83 30.38 -10.51
CA LEU A 256 -24.37 31.18 -9.38
C LEU A 256 -25.02 32.58 -9.33
N LEU A 257 -25.30 33.18 -10.47
CA LEU A 257 -25.78 34.56 -10.60
C LEU A 257 -27.14 34.73 -9.93
N GLY A 258 -28.09 33.83 -10.18
CA GLY A 258 -29.42 33.91 -9.55
C GLY A 258 -29.35 33.91 -8.02
N ARG A 259 -28.37 33.22 -7.44
CA ARG A 259 -28.13 33.16 -5.99
C ARG A 259 -27.51 34.45 -5.46
N VAL A 260 -26.52 35.00 -6.18
CA VAL A 260 -25.93 36.30 -5.83
C VAL A 260 -26.98 37.40 -5.94
N GLU A 261 -27.77 37.41 -7.01
CA GLU A 261 -28.84 38.39 -7.24
C GLU A 261 -29.98 38.30 -6.23
N ALA A 262 -30.36 37.09 -5.80
CA ALA A 262 -31.37 36.91 -4.76
C ALA A 262 -30.97 37.61 -3.46
N VAL A 263 -29.67 37.61 -3.13
CA VAL A 263 -29.15 38.35 -1.97
C VAL A 263 -29.05 39.84 -2.30
N THR A 264 -28.38 40.23 -3.38
CA THR A 264 -28.07 41.64 -3.68
C THR A 264 -29.28 42.49 -4.05
N LYS A 265 -30.34 41.90 -4.61
CA LYS A 265 -31.60 42.58 -4.97
C LYS A 265 -32.66 42.52 -3.87
N SER A 266 -32.34 41.97 -2.70
CA SER A 266 -33.28 41.95 -1.56
C SER A 266 -33.63 43.37 -1.12
N PRO A 267 -34.93 43.71 -0.94
CA PRO A 267 -35.35 45.01 -0.39
C PRO A 267 -34.76 45.30 1.00
N HIS A 268 -34.39 44.24 1.73
CA HIS A 268 -33.76 44.28 3.05
C HIS A 268 -32.34 43.71 2.98
N LEU A 269 -31.53 44.19 2.03
CA LEU A 269 -30.18 43.70 1.77
C LEU A 269 -29.33 43.60 3.04
N ALA A 270 -29.33 44.63 3.88
CA ALA A 270 -28.56 44.68 5.12
C ALA A 270 -28.98 43.56 6.10
N ASP A 271 -30.28 43.30 6.22
CA ASP A 271 -30.80 42.24 7.10
C ASP A 271 -30.47 40.86 6.52
N ALA A 272 -30.70 40.66 5.21
CA ALA A 272 -30.44 39.41 4.50
C ALA A 272 -28.98 38.95 4.57
N VAL A 273 -28.02 39.89 4.48
CA VAL A 273 -26.59 39.56 4.62
C VAL A 273 -26.16 39.37 6.08
N SER A 274 -26.91 39.93 7.03
CA SER A 274 -26.63 39.78 8.47
C SER A 274 -27.15 38.47 9.05
N GLU A 275 -28.26 37.96 8.52
CA GLU A 275 -28.98 36.77 8.96
C GLU A 275 -28.17 35.49 8.65
N LYS A 276 -27.72 35.35 7.39
CA LYS A 276 -26.87 34.22 6.98
C LYS A 276 -25.39 34.52 7.24
N LYS A 277 -24.62 33.52 7.67
CA LYS A 277 -23.16 33.62 7.93
C LYS A 277 -22.29 32.92 6.88
N THR A 278 -22.76 32.87 5.63
CA THR A 278 -22.04 32.24 4.53
C THR A 278 -20.86 33.09 4.06
N ILE A 279 -19.94 32.49 3.29
CA ILE A 279 -18.80 33.25 2.73
C ILE A 279 -19.30 34.41 1.85
N LEU A 280 -20.37 34.18 1.06
CA LEU A 280 -20.98 35.21 0.23
C LEU A 280 -21.59 36.35 1.07
N SER A 281 -22.40 36.03 2.09
CA SER A 281 -23.10 37.07 2.87
C SER A 281 -22.13 37.95 3.66
N ILE A 282 -21.06 37.37 4.22
CA ILE A 282 -20.02 38.12 4.93
C ILE A 282 -19.23 39.01 3.98
N ALA A 283 -18.88 38.51 2.79
CA ALA A 283 -18.16 39.30 1.78
C ALA A 283 -19.02 40.47 1.26
N LEU A 284 -20.33 40.23 1.02
CA LEU A 284 -21.28 41.27 0.64
C LEU A 284 -21.47 42.31 1.76
N SER A 285 -21.62 41.87 3.02
CA SER A 285 -21.71 42.77 4.19
C SER A 285 -20.51 43.71 4.27
N ARG A 286 -19.30 43.19 4.03
CA ARG A 286 -18.07 43.99 4.02
C ARG A 286 -18.03 44.96 2.85
N THR A 287 -18.44 44.51 1.67
CA THR A 287 -18.51 45.36 0.48
C THR A 287 -19.45 46.53 0.72
N LEU A 288 -20.64 46.29 1.30
CA LEU A 288 -21.61 47.34 1.65
C LEU A 288 -21.06 48.32 2.69
N ALA A 289 -20.36 47.82 3.71
CA ALA A 289 -19.74 48.68 4.71
C ALA A 289 -18.64 49.59 4.11
N GLU A 290 -17.89 49.10 3.12
CA GLU A 290 -16.86 49.87 2.40
C GLU A 290 -17.48 50.92 1.46
N THR A 291 -18.62 50.63 0.83
CA THR A 291 -19.29 51.51 -0.15
C THR A 291 -20.34 52.42 0.46
N GLY A 292 -20.53 52.42 1.78
CA GLY A 292 -21.56 53.23 2.43
C GLY A 292 -22.99 52.74 2.15
N GLY A 293 -23.16 51.46 1.85
CA GLY A 293 -24.46 50.81 1.59
C GLY A 293 -24.86 50.72 0.12
N GLU A 294 -24.00 51.14 -0.81
CA GLU A 294 -24.28 51.02 -2.25
C GLU A 294 -24.26 49.56 -2.72
N VAL A 295 -25.26 49.19 -3.52
CA VAL A 295 -25.36 47.87 -4.13
C VAL A 295 -24.14 47.60 -5.02
N PRO A 296 -23.53 46.40 -4.98
CA PRO A 296 -22.38 46.07 -5.81
C PRO A 296 -22.68 46.27 -7.30
N ASP A 297 -21.77 46.96 -8.00
CA ASP A 297 -21.82 47.14 -9.45
C ASP A 297 -21.56 45.82 -10.20
N GLN A 298 -21.77 45.84 -11.52
CA GLN A 298 -21.61 44.65 -12.36
C GLN A 298 -20.20 44.06 -12.27
N GLN A 299 -19.16 44.92 -12.21
CA GLN A 299 -17.78 44.49 -12.09
C GLN A 299 -17.52 43.76 -10.76
N SER A 300 -18.08 44.27 -9.67
CA SER A 300 -17.99 43.63 -8.34
C SER A 300 -18.72 42.30 -8.32
N VAL A 301 -19.91 42.22 -8.93
CA VAL A 301 -20.67 40.97 -9.07
C VAL A 301 -19.87 39.93 -9.86
N ASP A 302 -19.28 40.32 -10.99
CA ASP A 302 -18.47 39.42 -11.82
C ASP A 302 -17.25 38.88 -11.06
N ALA A 303 -16.59 39.72 -10.28
CA ALA A 303 -15.47 39.30 -9.45
C ALA A 303 -15.90 38.45 -8.24
N ILE A 304 -17.07 38.69 -7.64
CA ILE A 304 -17.66 37.80 -6.62
C ILE A 304 -17.91 36.42 -7.24
N LEU A 305 -18.54 36.35 -8.41
CA LEU A 305 -18.77 35.10 -9.12
C LEU A 305 -17.46 34.37 -9.45
N ALA A 306 -16.43 35.10 -9.88
CA ALA A 306 -15.11 34.52 -10.13
C ALA A 306 -14.48 33.92 -8.86
N ASN A 307 -14.62 34.58 -7.71
CA ASN A 307 -14.13 34.05 -6.43
C ASN A 307 -14.97 32.86 -5.93
N LEU A 308 -16.29 32.86 -6.13
CA LEU A 308 -17.14 31.69 -5.83
C LEU A 308 -16.71 30.48 -6.67
N LYS A 309 -16.49 30.65 -7.98
CA LYS A 309 -15.93 29.60 -8.85
C LYS A 309 -14.57 29.10 -8.35
N LEU A 310 -13.69 30.01 -7.92
CA LEU A 310 -12.39 29.67 -7.33
C LEU A 310 -12.56 28.84 -6.05
N PHE A 311 -13.48 29.20 -5.15
CA PHE A 311 -13.69 28.47 -3.91
C PHE A 311 -14.27 27.08 -4.17
N LEU A 312 -15.21 26.93 -5.10
CA LEU A 312 -15.70 25.62 -5.52
C LEU A 312 -14.55 24.77 -6.07
N PHE A 313 -13.74 25.32 -6.98
CA PHE A 313 -12.57 24.63 -7.54
C PHE A 313 -11.56 24.20 -6.46
N ALA A 314 -11.10 25.11 -5.61
CA ALA A 314 -10.06 24.82 -4.62
C ALA A 314 -10.56 23.97 -3.45
N GLY A 315 -11.80 24.20 -3.01
CA GLY A 315 -12.38 23.61 -1.81
C GLY A 315 -12.74 22.13 -1.96
N HIS A 316 -13.28 21.72 -3.12
CA HIS A 316 -13.77 20.34 -3.30
C HIS A 316 -12.64 19.29 -3.46
N ASP A 317 -11.72 19.52 -4.39
CA ASP A 317 -10.76 18.50 -4.82
C ASP A 317 -9.68 18.26 -3.75
N THR A 318 -9.14 19.34 -3.18
CA THR A 318 -8.06 19.24 -2.19
C THR A 318 -8.50 18.52 -0.92
N THR A 319 -9.60 18.93 -0.30
CA THR A 319 -10.07 18.29 0.94
C THR A 319 -10.46 16.82 0.69
N SER A 320 -11.14 16.53 -0.43
CA SER A 320 -11.53 15.15 -0.79
C SER A 320 -10.33 14.21 -0.94
N SER A 321 -9.28 14.67 -1.62
CA SER A 321 -8.02 13.95 -1.75
C SER A 321 -7.34 13.75 -0.40
N THR A 322 -7.32 14.76 0.49
CA THR A 322 -6.75 14.60 1.84
C THR A 322 -7.52 13.56 2.66
N ILE A 323 -8.84 13.53 2.57
CA ILE A 323 -9.67 12.51 3.23
C ILE A 323 -9.28 11.11 2.74
N CYS A 324 -9.13 10.91 1.43
CA CYS A 324 -8.69 9.63 0.86
C CYS A 324 -7.30 9.21 1.39
N TRP A 325 -6.33 10.14 1.38
CA TRP A 325 -4.99 9.87 1.89
C TRP A 325 -4.96 9.59 3.39
N MET A 326 -5.78 10.29 4.18
CA MET A 326 -5.92 10.04 5.62
C MET A 326 -6.40 8.61 5.88
N PHE A 327 -7.44 8.14 5.18
CA PHE A 327 -7.92 6.76 5.35
C PHE A 327 -6.86 5.73 4.96
N LYS A 328 -6.16 5.94 3.84
CA LYS A 328 -5.05 5.07 3.42
C LYS A 328 -3.93 5.01 4.48
N LEU A 329 -3.52 6.16 5.01
CA LEU A 329 -2.47 6.23 6.03
C LEU A 329 -2.90 5.58 7.35
N LEU A 330 -4.14 5.82 7.81
CA LEU A 330 -4.67 5.18 9.00
C LEU A 330 -4.75 3.65 8.85
N ARG A 331 -5.10 3.15 7.66
CA ARG A 331 -5.14 1.71 7.41
C ARG A 331 -3.77 1.05 7.53
N GLY A 332 -2.74 1.70 6.99
CA GLY A 332 -1.35 1.25 7.11
C GLY A 332 -0.76 1.39 8.52
N ASN A 333 -1.45 2.09 9.43
CA ASN A 333 -0.99 2.40 10.79
C ASN A 333 -2.11 2.12 11.82
N PRO A 334 -2.45 0.84 12.05
CA PRO A 334 -3.58 0.46 12.91
C PRO A 334 -3.48 0.98 14.34
N ASP A 335 -2.26 1.12 14.89
CA ASP A 335 -2.04 1.70 16.22
C ASP A 335 -2.48 3.18 16.27
N CYS A 336 -2.23 3.94 15.21
CA CYS A 336 -2.69 5.33 15.09
C CYS A 336 -4.21 5.39 14.99
N LEU A 337 -4.84 4.45 14.28
CA LEU A 337 -6.30 4.34 14.21
C LEU A 337 -6.91 4.01 15.57
N SER A 338 -6.30 3.11 16.35
CA SER A 338 -6.75 2.79 17.72
C SER A 338 -6.71 4.03 18.61
N LYS A 339 -5.57 4.73 18.67
CA LYS A 339 -5.41 5.96 19.47
C LYS A 339 -6.38 7.06 19.05
N LEU A 340 -6.61 7.20 17.74
CA LEU A 340 -7.63 8.14 17.21
C LEU A 340 -9.03 7.74 17.69
N ARG A 341 -9.41 6.46 17.62
CA ARG A 341 -10.72 5.98 18.10
C ARG A 341 -10.86 6.16 19.62
N GLU A 342 -9.80 5.91 20.38
CA GLU A 342 -9.75 6.12 21.84
C GLU A 342 -9.98 7.59 22.21
N GLU A 343 -9.28 8.54 21.56
CA GLU A 343 -9.52 9.97 21.77
C GLU A 343 -10.97 10.34 21.45
N LEU A 344 -11.47 9.90 20.29
CA LEU A 344 -12.83 10.21 19.85
C LEU A 344 -13.89 9.66 20.80
N ASN A 345 -13.72 8.44 21.31
CA ASN A 345 -14.62 7.85 22.31
C ASN A 345 -14.57 8.61 23.63
N SER A 346 -13.38 9.00 24.08
CA SER A 346 -13.17 9.75 25.33
C SER A 346 -13.82 11.15 25.29
N VAL A 347 -13.66 11.87 24.18
CA VAL A 347 -14.15 13.26 24.07
C VAL A 347 -15.62 13.33 23.66
N LEU A 348 -16.08 12.42 22.80
CA LEU A 348 -17.41 12.53 22.16
C LEU A 348 -18.39 11.45 22.62
N GLY A 349 -17.97 10.49 23.45
CA GLY A 349 -18.76 9.31 23.86
C GLY A 349 -18.89 8.28 22.75
N GLU A 350 -19.14 7.00 23.07
CA GLU A 350 -19.04 5.84 22.15
C GLU A 350 -20.04 5.84 20.97
N ASP A 351 -21.23 6.40 21.14
CA ASP A 351 -22.28 6.42 20.10
C ASP A 351 -22.04 7.56 19.09
N VAL A 352 -21.86 7.20 17.81
CA VAL A 352 -21.61 8.14 16.71
C VAL A 352 -22.77 9.13 16.49
N ASN A 353 -24.02 8.71 16.62
CA ASN A 353 -25.17 9.60 16.44
C ASN A 353 -25.27 10.60 17.60
N GLN A 354 -24.90 10.18 18.82
CA GLN A 354 -24.77 11.09 19.97
C GLN A 354 -23.60 12.05 19.77
N ALA A 355 -22.46 11.58 19.27
CA ALA A 355 -21.30 12.43 18.97
C ALA A 355 -21.65 13.52 17.94
N ALA A 356 -22.40 13.18 16.89
CA ALA A 356 -22.88 14.16 15.91
C ALA A 356 -23.80 15.22 16.53
N ARG A 357 -24.71 14.84 17.43
CA ARG A 357 -25.54 15.81 18.18
C ARG A 357 -24.68 16.68 19.10
N LEU A 358 -23.77 16.07 19.85
CA LEU A 358 -22.88 16.77 20.78
C LEU A 358 -22.00 17.80 20.06
N LEU A 359 -21.47 17.48 18.88
CA LEU A 359 -20.68 18.42 18.07
C LEU A 359 -21.53 19.56 17.47
N ARG A 360 -22.83 19.36 17.24
CA ARG A 360 -23.75 20.45 16.86
C ARG A 360 -23.99 21.40 18.04
N ASP A 361 -24.27 20.84 19.21
CA ASP A 361 -24.61 21.60 20.42
C ASP A 361 -23.38 22.25 21.07
N SER A 362 -22.20 21.66 20.88
CA SER A 362 -20.92 22.11 21.44
C SER A 362 -19.76 22.00 20.44
N PRO A 363 -19.76 22.82 19.36
CA PRO A 363 -18.74 22.76 18.31
C PRO A 363 -17.31 23.00 18.81
N GLN A 364 -17.15 23.70 19.94
CA GLN A 364 -15.87 23.91 20.60
C GLN A 364 -15.17 22.60 21.02
N LEU A 365 -15.89 21.49 21.19
CA LEU A 365 -15.28 20.19 21.49
C LEU A 365 -14.32 19.73 20.38
N LEU A 366 -14.49 20.23 19.16
CA LEU A 366 -13.58 19.93 18.07
C LEU A 366 -12.14 20.36 18.40
N SER A 367 -11.91 21.44 19.18
CA SER A 367 -10.56 21.84 19.58
C SER A 367 -9.89 20.86 20.55
N ASN A 368 -10.67 20.02 21.23
CA ASN A 368 -10.15 19.02 22.19
C ASN A 368 -9.66 17.75 21.49
N LEU A 369 -9.92 17.57 20.19
CA LEU A 369 -9.42 16.45 19.40
C LEU A 369 -7.98 16.72 18.93
N VAL A 370 -7.04 16.63 19.88
CA VAL A 370 -5.63 16.98 19.72
C VAL A 370 -4.89 15.95 18.86
N TYR A 371 -5.07 14.66 19.14
CA TYR A 371 -4.50 13.54 18.38
C TYR A 371 -5.09 13.47 16.98
N THR A 372 -6.41 13.61 16.84
CA THR A 372 -7.10 13.68 15.54
C THR A 372 -6.57 14.84 14.69
N ASN A 373 -6.32 16.01 15.31
CA ASN A 373 -5.66 17.11 14.62
C ASN A 373 -4.23 16.74 14.16
N GLY A 374 -3.48 16.03 15.00
CA GLY A 374 -2.18 15.46 14.64
C GLY A 374 -2.25 14.52 13.44
N VAL A 375 -3.25 13.62 13.40
CA VAL A 375 -3.48 12.70 12.27
C VAL A 375 -3.71 13.46 10.97
N VAL A 376 -4.59 14.49 10.99
CA VAL A 376 -4.86 15.30 9.79
C VAL A 376 -3.61 16.05 9.33
N LYS A 377 -2.86 16.66 10.26
CA LYS A 377 -1.62 17.38 9.94
C LYS A 377 -0.53 16.46 9.39
N GLU A 378 -0.43 15.24 9.92
CA GLU A 378 0.51 14.23 9.45
C GLU A 378 0.11 13.71 8.06
N ALA A 379 -1.20 13.52 7.79
CA ALA A 379 -1.67 13.15 6.45
C ALA A 379 -1.30 14.22 5.40
N LEU A 380 -1.49 15.49 5.74
CA LEU A 380 -1.07 16.63 4.92
C LEU A 380 0.46 16.78 4.82
N ARG A 381 1.22 16.24 5.79
CA ARG A 381 2.69 16.17 5.72
C ARG A 381 3.14 15.18 4.65
N PHE A 382 2.54 13.98 4.63
CA PHE A 382 2.84 12.97 3.62
C PHE A 382 2.36 13.37 2.22
N TYR A 383 1.15 13.91 2.12
CA TYR A 383 0.49 14.20 0.85
C TYR A 383 0.02 15.66 0.77
N PRO A 384 0.95 16.62 0.60
CA PRO A 384 0.58 18.00 0.32
C PRO A 384 0.04 18.12 -1.12
N LEU A 385 -1.16 18.71 -1.25
CA LEU A 385 -1.89 18.74 -2.53
C LEU A 385 -1.66 20.00 -3.35
N ALA A 386 -1.11 21.04 -2.73
CA ALA A 386 -0.89 22.34 -3.36
C ALA A 386 0.50 22.89 -3.05
N SER A 387 0.95 23.80 -3.91
CA SER A 387 2.22 24.54 -3.77
C SER A 387 2.05 25.94 -4.38
N THR A 388 3.07 26.80 -4.27
CA THR A 388 3.04 28.15 -4.85
C THR A 388 4.21 28.39 -5.80
N VAL A 389 3.93 29.12 -6.88
CA VAL A 389 4.95 29.61 -7.82
C VAL A 389 5.01 31.14 -7.78
N ARG A 390 6.20 31.70 -7.59
CA ARG A 390 6.47 33.15 -7.54
C ARG A 390 7.34 33.61 -8.69
N GLN A 391 7.17 34.87 -9.07
CA GLN A 391 8.01 35.52 -10.07
C GLN A 391 9.33 35.93 -9.42
N GLY A 392 10.44 35.39 -9.90
CA GLY A 392 11.76 35.81 -9.45
C GLY A 392 12.18 37.16 -10.04
N GLU A 393 12.94 37.92 -9.25
CA GLU A 393 13.35 39.31 -9.50
C GLU A 393 14.86 39.42 -9.68
N ARG A 394 15.32 40.43 -10.43
CA ARG A 394 16.75 40.63 -10.74
C ARG A 394 17.64 40.78 -9.51
N ASP A 395 17.18 41.56 -8.53
CA ASP A 395 17.96 41.90 -7.34
C ASP A 395 17.60 41.03 -6.12
N PHE A 396 16.95 39.90 -6.35
CA PHE A 396 16.56 38.96 -5.31
C PHE A 396 17.26 37.61 -5.51
N PHE A 397 17.90 37.13 -4.44
CA PHE A 397 18.65 35.88 -4.41
C PHE A 397 18.14 35.08 -3.23
N LEU A 398 17.98 33.77 -3.40
CA LEU A 398 17.80 32.89 -2.25
C LEU A 398 19.16 32.54 -1.65
N THR A 399 19.22 32.42 -0.34
CA THR A 399 20.42 32.00 0.40
C THR A 399 20.05 30.91 1.38
N VAL A 400 20.93 29.94 1.60
CA VAL A 400 20.74 28.95 2.66
C VAL A 400 21.48 29.41 3.91
N SER A 401 20.90 29.17 5.09
CA SER A 401 21.53 29.56 6.35
C SER A 401 22.91 28.89 6.49
N GLY A 402 23.93 29.66 6.86
CA GLY A 402 25.29 29.15 7.06
C GLY A 402 26.11 28.91 5.79
N SER A 403 25.68 29.38 4.62
CA SER A 403 26.50 29.35 3.40
C SER A 403 26.48 30.67 2.64
N ASP A 404 27.61 31.03 2.03
CA ASP A 404 27.76 32.22 1.19
C ASP A 404 27.18 32.05 -0.24
N MET A 405 26.69 30.85 -0.57
CA MET A 405 26.06 30.58 -1.86
C MET A 405 24.78 31.39 -2.05
N ARG A 406 24.70 32.09 -3.18
CA ARG A 406 23.53 32.86 -3.60
C ARG A 406 22.92 32.23 -4.84
N TYR A 407 21.62 32.00 -4.80
CA TYR A 407 20.87 31.42 -5.91
C TYR A 407 20.10 32.53 -6.63
N PRO A 408 20.49 32.91 -7.86
CA PRO A 408 19.81 33.97 -8.62
C PRO A 408 18.37 33.59 -8.94
N THR A 409 17.45 34.54 -8.77
CA THR A 409 16.02 34.30 -9.06
C THR A 409 15.51 34.96 -10.34
N GLU A 410 16.30 35.84 -10.96
CA GLU A 410 15.85 36.64 -12.11
C GLU A 410 15.25 35.78 -13.23
N GLY A 411 13.99 36.08 -13.60
CA GLY A 411 13.31 35.41 -14.71
C GLY A 411 13.13 33.92 -14.51
N THR A 412 13.07 33.46 -13.25
CA THR A 412 12.70 32.10 -12.88
C THR A 412 11.29 32.06 -12.31
N ALA A 413 10.66 30.89 -12.44
CA ALA A 413 9.45 30.53 -11.73
C ALA A 413 9.84 29.83 -10.42
N ILE A 414 9.92 30.58 -9.32
CA ILE A 414 10.34 30.05 -8.02
C ILE A 414 9.21 29.22 -7.43
N HIS A 415 9.45 27.93 -7.21
CA HIS A 415 8.46 26.94 -6.78
C HIS A 415 8.90 26.34 -5.44
N ASP A 416 8.08 26.50 -4.39
CA ASP A 416 8.28 25.70 -3.18
C ASP A 416 7.81 24.27 -3.42
N VAL A 417 8.53 23.28 -2.89
CA VAL A 417 8.22 21.87 -3.11
C VAL A 417 7.86 21.18 -1.79
N PRO A 418 6.65 21.39 -1.25
CA PRO A 418 6.21 20.76 0.00
C PRO A 418 6.37 19.24 0.00
N SER A 419 6.15 18.56 -1.13
CA SER A 419 6.28 17.10 -1.22
C SER A 419 7.70 16.58 -0.96
N VAL A 420 8.71 17.43 -1.10
CA VAL A 420 10.11 17.11 -0.74
C VAL A 420 10.40 17.65 0.67
N ILE A 421 10.10 18.93 0.93
CA ILE A 421 10.37 19.59 2.23
C ILE A 421 9.76 18.80 3.40
N GLN A 422 8.56 18.27 3.22
CA GLN A 422 7.80 17.60 4.27
C GLN A 422 8.22 16.14 4.52
N LEU A 423 9.03 15.57 3.62
CA LEU A 423 9.52 14.19 3.68
C LEU A 423 11.04 14.10 3.85
N ASP A 424 11.73 15.23 3.99
CA ASP A 424 13.18 15.27 4.23
C ASP A 424 13.49 14.81 5.67
N GLU A 425 14.24 13.72 5.82
CA GLU A 425 14.64 13.15 7.12
C GLU A 425 15.51 14.09 7.97
N HIS A 426 16.18 15.08 7.35
CA HIS A 426 16.94 16.09 8.09
C HIS A 426 16.06 17.17 8.71
N VAL A 427 14.87 17.36 8.14
CA VAL A 427 13.87 18.32 8.64
C VAL A 427 12.84 17.60 9.51
N TRP A 428 12.57 16.33 9.24
CA TRP A 428 11.57 15.51 9.92
C TRP A 428 12.21 14.20 10.39
N PRO A 429 12.63 14.08 11.66
CA PRO A 429 13.19 12.82 12.15
C PRO A 429 12.20 11.66 11.93
N ARG A 430 12.65 10.52 11.42
CA ARG A 430 11.76 9.39 11.05
C ARG A 430 10.69 9.80 10.00
N ALA A 431 11.07 10.56 8.96
CA ALA A 431 10.13 11.19 8.03
C ALA A 431 9.19 10.22 7.29
N ASN A 432 9.61 8.97 7.11
CA ASN A 432 8.85 7.90 6.45
C ASN A 432 7.79 7.25 7.35
N GLU A 433 7.82 7.50 8.66
CA GLU A 433 6.85 6.96 9.62
C GLU A 433 5.69 7.93 9.85
N PHE A 434 4.45 7.40 9.86
CA PHE A 434 3.24 8.17 10.14
C PHE A 434 3.06 8.33 11.65
N LEU A 435 3.52 9.47 12.20
CA LEU A 435 3.51 9.72 13.65
C LEU A 435 2.75 11.02 13.98
N PRO A 436 1.44 10.93 14.29
CA PRO A 436 0.66 12.07 14.78
C PRO A 436 1.23 12.73 16.05
N GLU A 437 2.01 11.99 16.85
CA GLU A 437 2.60 12.43 18.11
C GLU A 437 3.54 13.63 17.95
N ARG A 438 4.13 13.82 16.77
CA ARG A 438 4.97 15.00 16.43
C ARG A 438 4.24 16.31 16.69
N TRP A 439 2.93 16.32 16.45
CA TRP A 439 2.09 17.51 16.57
C TRP A 439 1.70 17.83 18.02
N ILE A 440 2.03 16.92 18.94
CA ILE A 440 1.75 17.01 20.38
C ILE A 440 3.06 17.21 21.16
N ALA A 441 4.21 16.84 20.57
CA ALA A 441 5.53 17.02 21.14
C ALA A 441 5.77 18.48 21.57
N ALA A 442 6.35 18.64 22.76
CA ALA A 442 6.64 19.94 23.33
C ALA A 442 7.67 20.71 22.49
N GLN A 443 7.61 22.05 22.53
CA GLN A 443 8.62 22.86 21.86
C GLN A 443 10.02 22.55 22.41
N GLY A 444 10.96 22.24 21.51
CA GLY A 444 12.33 21.83 21.86
C GLY A 444 12.55 20.31 21.85
N ASP A 445 11.49 19.50 21.79
CA ASP A 445 11.59 18.08 21.48
C ASP A 445 12.09 17.91 20.02
N PRO A 446 13.05 17.01 19.73
CA PRO A 446 13.51 16.76 18.36
C PRO A 446 12.40 16.39 17.38
N MET A 447 11.29 15.80 17.85
CA MET A 447 10.13 15.43 17.03
C MET A 447 9.20 16.61 16.76
N HIS A 448 9.36 17.72 17.46
CA HIS A 448 8.56 18.92 17.23
C HIS A 448 8.81 19.47 15.82
N PRO A 449 7.76 19.81 15.05
CA PRO A 449 7.90 20.28 13.68
C PRO A 449 8.83 21.48 13.57
N ASN A 450 9.80 21.39 12.65
CA ASN A 450 10.69 22.50 12.34
C ASN A 450 9.89 23.70 11.81
N LYS A 451 10.36 24.91 12.18
CA LYS A 451 9.76 26.15 11.71
C LYS A 451 9.82 26.21 10.17
N ASP A 452 8.74 26.71 9.57
CA ASP A 452 8.58 26.87 8.12
C ASP A 452 8.58 25.56 7.30
N ALA A 453 8.67 24.38 7.92
CA ALA A 453 8.73 23.09 7.23
C ALA A 453 7.37 22.50 6.84
N TRP A 454 6.33 22.68 7.67
CA TRP A 454 4.97 22.22 7.33
C TRP A 454 4.27 23.25 6.46
N ARG A 455 4.12 22.96 5.16
CA ARG A 455 3.65 23.92 4.16
C ARG A 455 2.50 23.43 3.26
N PRO A 456 1.55 22.58 3.72
CA PRO A 456 0.48 22.10 2.83
C PRO A 456 -0.48 23.23 2.40
N PHE A 457 -0.54 24.32 3.17
CA PHE A 457 -1.35 25.51 2.89
C PHE A 457 -0.50 26.71 2.42
N SER A 458 0.78 26.49 2.09
CA SER A 458 1.80 27.53 1.95
C SER A 458 1.87 28.46 3.19
N MET A 459 2.62 29.55 3.12
CA MET A 459 2.78 30.48 4.24
C MET A 459 2.85 31.95 3.78
N GLY A 460 2.75 32.86 4.74
CA GLY A 460 2.85 34.31 4.54
C GLY A 460 1.51 34.96 4.14
N PRO A 461 1.52 36.22 3.70
CA PRO A 461 0.31 36.99 3.37
C PRO A 461 -0.55 36.39 2.25
N ARG A 462 -0.02 35.34 1.59
CA ARG A 462 -0.58 34.67 0.42
C ARG A 462 -0.88 33.19 0.67
N ASN A 463 -0.95 32.77 1.93
CA ASN A 463 -1.35 31.41 2.34
C ASN A 463 -2.80 31.09 1.93
N CYS A 464 -3.15 29.80 2.04
CA CYS A 464 -4.51 29.33 1.80
C CYS A 464 -5.48 29.99 2.78
N ILE A 465 -6.53 30.61 2.24
CA ILE A 465 -7.61 31.21 3.03
C ILE A 465 -8.55 30.14 3.61
N GLY A 466 -8.71 29.01 2.90
CA GLY A 466 -9.62 27.93 3.28
C GLY A 466 -9.04 26.93 4.30
N GLN A 467 -7.86 27.20 4.86
CA GLN A 467 -7.17 26.27 5.77
C GLN A 467 -8.05 25.84 6.94
N GLU A 468 -8.69 26.80 7.63
CA GLU A 468 -9.55 26.49 8.78
C GLU A 468 -10.75 25.64 8.41
N LEU A 469 -11.41 25.94 7.29
CA LEU A 469 -12.54 25.15 6.79
C LEU A 469 -12.12 23.71 6.47
N ALA A 470 -11.02 23.53 5.73
CA ALA A 470 -10.51 22.20 5.38
C ALA A 470 -10.14 21.38 6.63
N MET A 471 -9.42 22.00 7.59
CA MET A 471 -9.06 21.32 8.84
C MET A 471 -10.29 20.89 9.65
N VAL A 472 -11.33 21.74 9.72
CA VAL A 472 -12.58 21.41 10.39
C VAL A 472 -13.31 20.28 9.68
N GLU A 473 -13.46 20.35 8.35
CA GLU A 473 -14.15 19.34 7.56
C GLU A 473 -13.48 17.96 7.70
N ILE A 474 -12.16 17.87 7.51
CA ILE A 474 -11.43 16.60 7.60
C ILE A 474 -11.51 16.03 9.02
N LYS A 475 -11.43 16.88 10.05
CA LYS A 475 -11.58 16.43 11.44
C LYS A 475 -12.99 15.92 11.75
N LEU A 476 -14.03 16.56 11.22
CA LEU A 476 -15.41 16.08 11.37
C LEU A 476 -15.60 14.74 10.65
N VAL A 477 -15.02 14.57 9.45
CA VAL A 477 -15.01 13.27 8.75
C VAL A 477 -14.29 12.21 9.58
N ALA A 478 -13.10 12.52 10.12
CA ALA A 478 -12.40 11.59 11.00
C ALA A 478 -13.24 11.24 12.24
N ALA A 479 -13.86 12.24 12.86
CA ALA A 479 -14.66 12.09 14.07
C ALA A 479 -15.95 11.29 13.86
N LEU A 480 -16.55 11.31 12.67
CA LEU A 480 -17.84 10.65 12.41
C LEU A 480 -17.72 9.37 11.59
N VAL A 481 -16.62 9.19 10.84
CA VAL A 481 -16.43 8.03 9.95
C VAL A 481 -15.41 7.03 10.51
N CYS A 482 -14.23 7.48 10.97
CA CYS A 482 -13.18 6.56 11.41
C CYS A 482 -13.58 5.71 12.62
N ARG A 483 -14.60 6.12 13.38
CA ARG A 483 -15.10 5.41 14.57
C ARG A 483 -15.91 4.16 14.25
N GLU A 484 -16.54 4.12 13.07
CA GLU A 484 -17.51 3.09 12.70
C GLU A 484 -17.02 2.22 11.53
N PHE A 485 -16.15 2.76 10.67
CA PHE A 485 -15.69 2.07 9.47
C PHE A 485 -14.21 1.75 9.51
N ASP A 486 -13.88 0.52 9.09
CA ASP A 486 -12.56 0.18 8.55
C ASP A 486 -12.61 0.34 7.03
N ILE A 487 -11.67 1.10 6.48
CA ILE A 487 -11.56 1.37 5.04
C ILE A 487 -10.19 0.89 4.57
N GLN A 488 -10.17 0.14 3.46
CA GLN A 488 -8.95 -0.42 2.90
C GLN A 488 -8.94 -0.29 1.37
N GLU A 489 -7.78 0.05 0.81
CA GLU A 489 -7.54 0.02 -0.62
C GLU A 489 -7.62 -1.42 -1.17
N ALA A 490 -8.33 -1.58 -2.28
CA ALA A 490 -8.52 -2.87 -2.93
C ALA A 490 -8.24 -2.76 -4.43
N TRP A 491 -7.03 -2.28 -4.78
CA TRP A 491 -6.59 -2.07 -6.16
C TRP A 491 -6.83 -3.30 -7.03
N ASP A 492 -6.48 -4.48 -6.52
CA ASP A 492 -6.68 -5.75 -7.25
C ASP A 492 -8.15 -6.03 -7.56
N LYS A 493 -9.06 -5.79 -6.61
CA LYS A 493 -10.50 -5.94 -6.83
C LYS A 493 -11.03 -4.89 -7.79
N TRP A 494 -10.50 -3.67 -7.75
CA TRP A 494 -10.85 -2.60 -8.67
C TRP A 494 -10.42 -2.94 -10.09
N ASP A 495 -9.18 -3.40 -10.30
CA ASP A 495 -8.68 -3.84 -11.60
C ASP A 495 -9.51 -5.02 -12.15
N LEU A 496 -9.86 -5.97 -11.28
CA LEU A 496 -10.79 -7.05 -11.65
C LEU A 496 -12.14 -6.52 -12.12
N LYS A 497 -12.70 -5.54 -11.42
CA LYS A 497 -13.99 -4.90 -11.77
C LYS A 497 -13.91 -4.11 -13.08
N GLN A 498 -12.74 -3.53 -13.39
CA GLN A 498 -12.49 -2.79 -14.63
C GLN A 498 -12.13 -3.70 -15.81
N GLY A 499 -12.01 -5.02 -15.60
CA GLY A 499 -11.61 -5.95 -16.64
C GLY A 499 -10.13 -5.82 -17.04
N THR A 500 -9.29 -5.16 -16.23
CA THR A 500 -7.85 -5.09 -16.45
C THR A 500 -7.23 -6.47 -16.17
N THR A 501 -6.94 -7.21 -17.24
CA THR A 501 -6.36 -8.57 -17.18
C THR A 501 -4.85 -8.60 -17.29
N LYS A 502 -4.17 -7.45 -17.30
CA LYS A 502 -2.71 -7.43 -17.46
C LYS A 502 -2.05 -8.17 -16.28
N PRO A 503 -1.22 -9.19 -16.54
CA PRO A 503 -0.42 -9.81 -15.49
C PRO A 503 0.48 -8.73 -14.86
N LYS A 504 0.55 -8.70 -13.52
CA LYS A 504 1.43 -7.76 -12.84
C LYS A 504 2.87 -8.06 -13.24
N GLU A 505 3.59 -7.04 -13.71
CA GLU A 505 5.02 -7.14 -13.94
C GLU A 505 5.74 -7.01 -12.60
N MET A 506 6.36 -8.09 -12.12
CA MET A 506 7.37 -8.01 -11.05
C MET A 506 8.74 -8.18 -11.68
N ARG A 507 9.66 -7.23 -11.42
CA ARG A 507 11.00 -7.20 -12.02
C ARG A 507 11.00 -7.21 -13.57
N GLY A 508 9.92 -6.74 -14.19
CA GLY A 508 9.74 -6.75 -15.65
C GLY A 508 9.37 -8.11 -16.25
N ILE A 509 9.03 -9.10 -15.41
CA ILE A 509 8.62 -10.44 -15.84
C ILE A 509 7.10 -10.56 -15.73
N SER A 510 6.43 -10.84 -16.85
CA SER A 510 5.00 -11.15 -16.88
C SER A 510 4.75 -12.61 -16.49
N PHE A 511 3.78 -12.87 -15.62
CA PHE A 511 3.42 -14.23 -15.20
C PHE A 511 1.91 -14.39 -14.99
N ALA A 512 1.43 -15.63 -15.06
CA ALA A 512 0.07 -15.99 -14.70
C ALA A 512 0.07 -17.28 -13.87
N VAL A 513 -0.74 -17.34 -12.82
CA VAL A 513 -0.82 -18.48 -11.91
C VAL A 513 -2.16 -19.18 -12.08
N TYR A 514 -2.12 -20.51 -12.17
CA TYR A 514 -3.29 -21.35 -12.39
C TYR A 514 -3.37 -22.42 -11.29
N ASP A 515 -4.57 -22.71 -10.82
CA ASP A 515 -4.82 -23.79 -9.87
C ASP A 515 -6.15 -24.47 -10.21
N LYS A 516 -6.29 -25.76 -9.89
CA LYS A 516 -7.51 -26.51 -10.19
C LYS A 516 -8.67 -26.15 -9.25
N VAL A 517 -8.36 -25.76 -8.01
CA VAL A 517 -9.37 -25.61 -6.94
C VAL A 517 -9.04 -24.41 -6.06
N ASP A 518 -10.06 -23.63 -5.71
CA ASP A 518 -9.94 -22.54 -4.74
C ASP A 518 -9.51 -23.09 -3.35
N PRO A 519 -8.38 -22.64 -2.79
CA PRO A 519 -7.91 -23.02 -1.47
C PRO A 519 -8.94 -22.84 -0.36
N ALA A 520 -9.86 -21.88 -0.46
CA ALA A 520 -10.92 -21.64 0.53
C ALA A 520 -11.86 -22.86 0.69
N THR A 521 -11.91 -23.75 -0.30
CA THR A 521 -12.71 -24.99 -0.26
C THR A 521 -11.99 -26.16 0.41
N ARG A 522 -10.70 -26.02 0.75
CA ARG A 522 -9.92 -27.10 1.40
C ARG A 522 -10.02 -26.98 2.92
N THR A 523 -10.56 -28.00 3.56
CA THR A 523 -10.67 -28.09 5.03
C THR A 523 -9.36 -28.48 5.72
N ARG A 524 -8.45 -29.13 4.99
CA ARG A 524 -7.19 -29.65 5.54
C ARG A 524 -6.11 -28.58 5.61
N ASP A 525 -5.47 -28.47 6.77
CA ASP A 525 -4.36 -27.55 7.03
C ASP A 525 -3.24 -28.23 7.81
N TRP A 526 -2.03 -27.69 7.70
CA TRP A 526 -0.85 -28.17 8.42
C TRP A 526 0.17 -27.05 8.59
N SER A 527 1.06 -27.21 9.57
CA SER A 527 2.19 -26.30 9.79
C SER A 527 3.45 -26.81 9.10
N MET A 528 4.39 -25.90 8.81
CA MET A 528 5.68 -26.16 8.17
C MET A 528 6.78 -25.38 8.91
N THR A 529 8.04 -25.78 8.75
CA THR A 529 9.17 -25.04 9.33
C THR A 529 9.96 -24.34 8.25
N ILE A 530 10.12 -23.01 8.39
CA ILE A 530 11.19 -22.27 7.72
C ILE A 530 12.43 -22.48 8.57
N PHE A 531 13.40 -23.17 8.00
CA PHE A 531 14.69 -23.37 8.61
C PHE A 531 15.72 -22.63 7.76
N TRP A 532 16.74 -23.29 7.21
CA TRP A 532 17.82 -22.67 6.44
C TRP A 532 17.36 -21.83 5.23
N SER A 533 16.14 -22.00 4.73
CA SER A 533 15.67 -21.24 3.57
C SER A 533 15.33 -19.78 3.88
N PHE A 534 15.32 -19.37 5.16
CA PHE A 534 15.07 -17.97 5.56
C PHE A 534 15.97 -16.96 4.81
N ARG A 535 17.21 -17.36 4.49
CA ARG A 535 18.18 -16.55 3.74
C ARG A 535 17.75 -16.16 2.33
N HIS A 536 16.80 -16.90 1.73
CA HIS A 536 16.32 -16.64 0.37
C HIS A 536 15.17 -15.63 0.32
N TYR A 537 14.44 -15.43 1.42
CA TYR A 537 13.26 -14.55 1.45
C TYR A 537 13.57 -13.08 1.11
N PRO A 538 14.66 -12.46 1.59
CA PRO A 538 15.02 -11.09 1.20
C PRO A 538 15.19 -10.91 -0.31
N ALA A 539 15.66 -11.95 -1.01
CA ALA A 539 15.83 -11.93 -2.46
C ALA A 539 14.57 -12.33 -3.24
N LEU A 540 13.58 -12.96 -2.59
CA LEU A 540 12.35 -13.44 -3.24
C LEU A 540 11.17 -12.49 -3.05
N LEU A 541 11.08 -11.81 -1.92
CA LEU A 541 9.96 -10.96 -1.56
C LEU A 541 10.33 -9.47 -1.56
N SER A 542 9.34 -8.60 -1.74
CA SER A 542 9.49 -7.16 -1.48
C SER A 542 9.84 -6.90 -0.01
N GLU A 543 10.43 -5.74 0.29
CA GLU A 543 10.71 -5.31 1.67
C GLU A 543 9.45 -5.35 2.57
N GLU A 544 8.31 -4.88 2.06
CA GLU A 544 7.03 -4.93 2.78
C GLU A 544 6.65 -6.36 3.20
N LEU A 545 6.64 -7.30 2.24
CA LEU A 545 6.31 -8.69 2.51
C LEU A 545 7.33 -9.40 3.41
N ASN A 546 8.62 -9.07 3.30
CA ASN A 546 9.65 -9.59 4.20
C ASN A 546 9.39 -9.18 5.66
N ASN A 547 9.02 -7.91 5.89
CA ASN A 547 8.70 -7.40 7.22
C ASN A 547 7.43 -8.04 7.82
N ARG A 548 6.60 -8.66 6.98
CA ARG A 548 5.32 -9.29 7.34
C ARG A 548 5.39 -10.80 7.45
N ILE A 549 6.57 -11.41 7.30
CA ILE A 549 6.73 -12.88 7.41
C ILE A 549 6.24 -13.43 8.77
N ASN A 550 6.29 -12.61 9.82
CA ASN A 550 5.78 -12.94 11.15
C ASN A 550 4.26 -13.14 11.19
N GLU A 551 3.50 -12.55 10.26
CA GLU A 551 2.05 -12.73 10.16
C GLU A 551 1.66 -14.19 9.91
N ALA A 552 2.54 -14.95 9.27
CA ALA A 552 2.33 -16.35 8.93
C ALA A 552 2.87 -17.34 9.98
N GLN A 553 3.53 -16.84 11.04
CA GLN A 553 4.01 -17.69 12.12
C GLN A 553 2.85 -18.31 12.91
N SER A 554 3.01 -19.56 13.32
CA SER A 554 2.05 -20.25 14.19
C SER A 554 1.91 -19.55 15.54
N LYS A 555 3.00 -18.98 16.06
CA LYS A 555 3.05 -18.10 17.24
C LYS A 555 3.51 -16.71 16.81
N LYS A 556 2.56 -15.81 16.53
CA LYS A 556 2.85 -14.48 15.96
C LYS A 556 3.71 -13.58 16.87
N TYR A 557 3.62 -13.79 18.18
CA TYR A 557 4.37 -13.06 19.20
C TYR A 557 5.79 -13.60 19.43
N TYR A 558 6.15 -14.74 18.81
CA TYR A 558 7.45 -15.36 19.02
C TYR A 558 8.47 -14.77 18.02
N GLU A 559 9.61 -14.31 18.54
CA GLU A 559 10.73 -13.82 17.74
C GLU A 559 11.88 -14.84 17.72
N PRO A 560 12.16 -15.48 16.57
CA PRO A 560 13.21 -16.48 16.41
C PRO A 560 14.62 -15.93 16.62
N THR A 561 15.44 -16.69 17.35
CA THR A 561 16.79 -16.27 17.77
C THR A 561 17.91 -17.05 17.06
N ALA A 562 19.16 -16.63 17.24
CA ALA A 562 20.32 -17.32 16.66
C ALA A 562 20.69 -18.64 17.35
N VAL A 563 20.03 -18.99 18.46
CA VAL A 563 20.37 -20.14 19.33
C VAL A 563 19.24 -21.15 19.46
N GLU A 564 18.26 -21.09 18.56
CA GLU A 564 17.14 -22.03 18.51
C GLU A 564 17.63 -23.47 18.31
N GLU A 565 16.99 -24.43 18.99
CA GLU A 565 17.32 -25.86 18.88
C GLU A 565 16.05 -26.69 18.60
N LEU A 566 16.16 -27.66 17.69
CA LEU A 566 15.19 -28.75 17.54
C LEU A 566 15.54 -29.88 18.51
N VAL A 567 14.57 -30.31 19.30
CA VAL A 567 14.76 -31.35 20.34
C VAL A 567 14.19 -32.67 19.86
N VAL A 568 15.02 -33.72 19.91
CA VAL A 568 14.63 -35.10 19.64
C VAL A 568 14.61 -35.86 20.97
N ARG A 569 13.48 -36.47 21.29
CA ARG A 569 13.25 -37.22 22.52
C ARG A 569 13.05 -38.71 22.25
N ASN A 570 13.45 -39.51 23.22
CA ASN A 570 12.95 -40.87 23.35
C ASN A 570 11.48 -40.77 23.77
N ALA A 571 10.58 -41.23 22.91
CA ALA A 571 9.15 -41.09 23.15
C ALA A 571 8.63 -42.06 24.23
N GLU A 572 9.39 -43.10 24.59
CA GLU A 572 9.06 -44.05 25.65
C GLU A 572 9.45 -43.52 27.04
N SER A 573 10.67 -42.97 27.20
CA SER A 573 11.16 -42.47 28.49
C SER A 573 10.96 -40.96 28.71
N GLY A 574 10.84 -40.18 27.63
CA GLY A 574 10.79 -38.71 27.65
C GLY A 574 12.16 -38.02 27.61
N ASP A 575 13.24 -38.81 27.72
CA ASP A 575 14.62 -38.30 27.75
C ASP A 575 15.01 -37.62 26.43
N ILE A 576 15.84 -36.57 26.51
CA ILE A 576 16.40 -35.90 25.33
C ILE A 576 17.49 -36.79 24.74
N LEU A 577 17.31 -37.22 23.49
CA LEU A 577 18.29 -37.97 22.71
C LEU A 577 19.27 -37.05 22.01
N ALA A 578 18.77 -35.96 21.43
CA ALA A 578 19.59 -35.01 20.69
C ALA A 578 18.98 -33.60 20.71
N LYS A 579 19.86 -32.60 20.62
CA LYS A 579 19.51 -31.20 20.38
C LYS A 579 20.22 -30.75 19.12
N VAL A 580 19.45 -30.25 18.17
CA VAL A 580 19.90 -29.92 16.82
C VAL A 580 19.82 -28.41 16.66
N ASN A 581 20.95 -27.75 16.47
CA ASN A 581 20.97 -26.30 16.27
C ASN A 581 20.17 -25.93 15.01
N SER A 582 19.21 -25.02 15.18
CA SER A 582 18.30 -24.57 14.14
C SER A 582 18.11 -23.04 14.16
N PRO A 583 19.16 -22.25 13.92
CA PRO A 583 19.11 -20.80 14.12
C PRO A 583 18.01 -20.15 13.28
N PHE A 584 17.29 -19.23 13.91
CA PHE A 584 16.18 -18.47 13.35
C PHE A 584 15.02 -19.34 12.81
N ALA A 585 14.94 -20.61 13.20
CA ALA A 585 13.86 -21.49 12.77
C ALA A 585 12.50 -20.91 13.18
N ARG A 586 11.56 -20.94 12.25
CA ARG A 586 10.21 -20.40 12.42
C ARG A 586 9.19 -21.44 12.04
N ARG A 587 8.18 -21.65 12.89
CA ARG A 587 7.02 -22.45 12.51
C ARG A 587 5.97 -21.56 11.87
N VAL A 588 5.56 -21.92 10.66
CA VAL A 588 4.57 -21.17 9.88
C VAL A 588 3.37 -22.03 9.52
N ASN A 589 2.21 -21.40 9.44
CA ASN A 589 0.98 -22.02 9.00
C ASN A 589 0.88 -21.97 7.46
N ARG A 590 0.47 -23.06 6.80
CA ARG A 590 0.38 -23.12 5.33
C ARG A 590 -0.63 -22.13 4.76
N VAL A 591 -1.82 -22.04 5.35
CA VAL A 591 -2.87 -21.12 4.90
C VAL A 591 -2.41 -19.68 5.04
N ASP A 592 -1.80 -19.31 6.17
CA ASP A 592 -1.35 -17.95 6.42
C ASP A 592 -0.12 -17.59 5.57
N MET A 593 0.82 -18.51 5.36
CA MET A 593 1.91 -18.34 4.38
C MET A 593 1.37 -18.11 2.98
N ARG A 594 0.36 -18.89 2.56
CA ARG A 594 -0.25 -18.70 1.24
C ARG A 594 -0.94 -17.34 1.14
N LYS A 595 -1.66 -16.90 2.17
CA LYS A 595 -2.28 -15.55 2.19
C LYS A 595 -1.22 -14.45 2.06
N LEU A 596 -0.11 -14.57 2.77
CA LEU A 596 0.99 -13.62 2.71
C LEU A 596 1.63 -13.60 1.30
N LEU A 597 2.00 -14.77 0.77
CA LEU A 597 2.69 -14.90 -0.52
C LEU A 597 1.79 -14.56 -1.72
N LEU A 598 0.46 -14.67 -1.56
CA LEU A 598 -0.50 -14.28 -2.59
C LEU A 598 -0.91 -12.81 -2.51
N ASN A 599 -0.33 -12.04 -1.59
CA ASN A 599 -0.58 -10.61 -1.56
C ASN A 599 -0.17 -9.99 -2.92
N GLY A 600 -1.17 -9.47 -3.63
CA GLY A 600 -0.96 -8.91 -4.96
C GLY A 600 -0.86 -9.93 -6.10
N VAL A 601 -1.06 -11.23 -5.88
CA VAL A 601 -0.97 -12.27 -6.93
C VAL A 601 -2.35 -12.79 -7.30
N LYS A 602 -2.71 -12.69 -8.59
CA LYS A 602 -3.96 -13.26 -9.12
C LYS A 602 -3.77 -14.73 -9.49
N ILE A 603 -4.59 -15.61 -8.92
CA ILE A 603 -4.70 -17.01 -9.32
C ILE A 603 -5.97 -17.21 -10.14
N GLN A 604 -5.86 -17.97 -11.22
CA GLN A 604 -6.99 -18.45 -12.00
C GLN A 604 -7.36 -19.88 -11.56
N PHE A 605 -8.52 -20.01 -10.93
CA PHE A 605 -9.06 -21.31 -10.50
C PHE A 605 -9.82 -22.03 -11.62
N ASP A 606 -10.25 -23.27 -11.39
CA ASP A 606 -10.88 -24.15 -12.39
C ASP A 606 -9.95 -24.42 -13.60
N ARG A 607 -8.64 -24.46 -13.36
CA ARG A 607 -7.61 -24.62 -14.41
C ARG A 607 -6.79 -25.88 -14.16
N GLU A 608 -7.41 -27.03 -14.35
CA GLU A 608 -6.74 -28.35 -14.30
C GLU A 608 -6.04 -28.62 -15.64
N LEU A 609 -4.70 -28.70 -15.63
CA LEU A 609 -3.88 -28.93 -16.84
C LEU A 609 -4.10 -30.35 -17.40
N VAL A 610 -4.34 -30.45 -18.70
CA VAL A 610 -4.53 -31.73 -19.41
C VAL A 610 -3.55 -31.94 -20.56
N GLY A 611 -2.83 -30.91 -20.99
CA GLY A 611 -1.83 -31.02 -22.04
C GLY A 611 -0.93 -29.81 -22.16
N ILE A 612 0.24 -30.02 -22.76
CA ILE A 612 1.21 -29.00 -23.12
C ILE A 612 1.52 -29.17 -24.60
N GLU A 613 1.48 -28.07 -25.36
CA GLU A 613 1.88 -28.02 -26.76
C GLU A 613 3.07 -27.06 -26.90
N TYR A 614 4.10 -27.51 -27.59
CA TYR A 614 5.31 -26.73 -27.85
C TYR A 614 5.22 -26.10 -29.23
N THR A 615 5.24 -24.76 -29.30
CA THR A 615 5.17 -24.01 -30.56
C THR A 615 6.57 -23.61 -31.02
N THR A 616 6.72 -22.86 -32.11
CA THR A 616 8.05 -22.33 -32.51
C THR A 616 8.56 -21.27 -31.54
N ASP A 617 7.64 -20.49 -30.95
CA ASP A 617 7.89 -19.26 -30.19
C ASP A 617 7.55 -19.35 -28.69
N GLY A 618 7.04 -20.49 -28.21
CA GLY A 618 6.70 -20.68 -26.80
C GLY A 618 6.02 -22.01 -26.51
N VAL A 619 5.06 -21.97 -25.58
CA VAL A 619 4.25 -23.10 -25.11
C VAL A 619 2.79 -22.72 -24.92
N VAL A 620 1.93 -23.72 -25.07
CA VAL A 620 0.50 -23.61 -24.81
C VAL A 620 0.09 -24.63 -23.74
N ALA A 621 -0.43 -24.13 -22.62
CA ALA A 621 -1.08 -24.95 -21.60
C ALA A 621 -2.54 -25.18 -22.00
N ARG A 622 -3.01 -26.43 -21.97
CA ARG A 622 -4.42 -26.80 -22.22
C ARG A 622 -5.08 -27.26 -20.94
N PHE A 623 -6.28 -26.73 -20.65
CA PHE A 623 -7.01 -27.02 -19.42
C PHE A 623 -8.28 -27.84 -19.69
N LYS A 624 -8.69 -28.61 -18.69
CA LYS A 624 -9.84 -29.52 -18.75
C LYS A 624 -11.17 -28.85 -19.10
N ASN A 625 -11.36 -27.60 -18.70
CA ASN A 625 -12.55 -26.81 -19.04
C ASN A 625 -12.54 -26.27 -20.48
N GLY A 626 -11.62 -26.74 -21.33
CA GLY A 626 -11.53 -26.37 -22.75
C GLY A 626 -10.76 -25.07 -23.03
N THR A 627 -10.33 -24.37 -21.98
CA THR A 627 -9.50 -23.17 -22.14
C THR A 627 -8.04 -23.50 -22.36
N PHE A 628 -7.28 -22.53 -22.86
CA PHE A 628 -5.84 -22.65 -23.07
C PHE A 628 -5.15 -21.32 -22.80
N GLU A 629 -3.85 -21.36 -22.50
CA GLU A 629 -3.03 -20.18 -22.24
C GLU A 629 -1.69 -20.30 -22.93
N LYS A 630 -1.19 -19.19 -23.47
CA LYS A 630 0.09 -19.13 -24.18
C LYS A 630 1.13 -18.42 -23.33
N GLY A 631 2.36 -18.94 -23.33
CA GLY A 631 3.49 -18.33 -22.64
C GLY A 631 4.81 -18.75 -23.25
N THR A 632 5.91 -18.21 -22.72
CA THR A 632 7.27 -18.63 -23.09
C THR A 632 7.70 -19.90 -22.36
N MET A 633 7.18 -20.12 -21.14
CA MET A 633 7.51 -21.25 -20.29
C MET A 633 6.33 -21.65 -19.39
N ILE A 634 6.24 -22.93 -19.04
CA ILE A 634 5.35 -23.49 -18.01
C ILE A 634 6.19 -23.99 -16.83
N ILE A 635 5.77 -23.65 -15.60
CA ILE A 635 6.42 -24.12 -14.37
C ILE A 635 5.42 -25.01 -13.63
N GLY A 636 5.76 -26.29 -13.43
CA GLY A 636 5.01 -27.19 -12.57
C GLY A 636 5.36 -26.97 -11.11
N ALA A 637 4.39 -26.50 -10.31
CA ALA A 637 4.53 -26.25 -8.88
C ALA A 637 3.29 -26.70 -8.07
N GLU A 638 2.48 -27.58 -8.65
CA GLU A 638 1.15 -27.99 -8.17
C GLU A 638 1.17 -29.16 -7.18
N GLY A 639 2.36 -29.56 -6.71
CA GLY A 639 2.55 -30.51 -5.61
C GLY A 639 2.95 -31.92 -6.04
N GLY A 640 3.04 -32.85 -5.07
CA GLY A 640 3.52 -34.22 -5.28
C GLY A 640 2.68 -35.10 -6.23
N GLN A 641 1.54 -34.62 -6.70
CA GLN A 641 0.69 -35.26 -7.71
C GLN A 641 0.75 -34.51 -9.05
N SER A 642 1.87 -33.86 -9.33
CA SER A 642 2.06 -32.97 -10.48
C SER A 642 1.56 -33.59 -11.81
N LEU A 643 0.78 -32.79 -12.53
CA LEU A 643 0.30 -33.06 -13.88
C LEU A 643 1.37 -32.67 -14.90
N VAL A 644 2.12 -31.58 -14.66
CA VAL A 644 3.26 -31.18 -15.50
C VAL A 644 4.33 -32.28 -15.49
N ARG A 645 4.71 -32.78 -14.31
CA ARG A 645 5.64 -33.90 -14.19
C ARG A 645 5.15 -35.14 -14.93
N ARG A 646 3.85 -35.46 -14.84
CA ARG A 646 3.24 -36.60 -15.55
C ARG A 646 3.29 -36.44 -17.07
N LEU A 647 3.11 -35.23 -17.58
CA LEU A 647 3.22 -34.95 -19.02
C LEU A 647 4.67 -35.08 -19.51
N LEU A 648 5.66 -34.76 -18.66
CA LEU A 648 7.08 -34.88 -18.97
C LEU A 648 7.60 -36.33 -18.93
N LEU A 649 7.21 -37.09 -17.90
CA LEU A 649 7.87 -38.35 -17.54
C LEU A 649 6.95 -39.58 -17.62
N GLY A 650 5.66 -39.40 -17.93
CA GLY A 650 4.70 -40.51 -18.03
C GLY A 650 4.63 -41.31 -16.74
N ASN A 651 4.85 -42.63 -16.82
CA ASN A 651 4.79 -43.54 -15.67
C ASN A 651 5.90 -43.28 -14.63
N LEU A 652 7.05 -42.71 -15.04
CA LEU A 652 8.15 -42.38 -14.13
C LEU A 652 7.79 -41.23 -13.18
N ALA A 653 6.71 -40.48 -13.47
CA ALA A 653 6.25 -39.36 -12.65
C ALA A 653 5.47 -39.76 -11.38
N LEU A 654 5.11 -41.05 -11.24
CA LEU A 654 4.24 -41.51 -10.18
C LEU A 654 5.01 -41.61 -8.86
N PRO A 655 4.55 -40.95 -7.77
CA PRO A 655 5.19 -41.10 -6.47
C PRO A 655 4.98 -42.51 -5.92
N GLU A 656 6.02 -43.05 -5.30
CA GLU A 656 5.97 -44.31 -4.56
C GLU A 656 5.29 -44.09 -3.21
N VAL A 657 4.42 -45.02 -2.82
CA VAL A 657 3.88 -45.09 -1.47
C VAL A 657 4.88 -45.83 -0.59
N TYR A 658 5.27 -45.24 0.53
CA TYR A 658 6.14 -45.90 1.49
C TYR A 658 5.42 -47.12 2.10
N PRO A 659 5.96 -48.34 1.97
CA PRO A 659 5.28 -49.55 2.42
C PRO A 659 5.26 -49.67 3.96
N ASP A 660 4.38 -50.53 4.47
CA ASP A 660 4.40 -51.07 5.84
C ASP A 660 4.34 -50.10 7.04
N VAL A 661 4.10 -48.81 6.79
CA VAL A 661 3.91 -47.77 7.81
C VAL A 661 2.54 -47.11 7.67
N GLU A 662 1.88 -46.85 8.80
CA GLU A 662 0.69 -45.98 8.88
C GLU A 662 1.11 -44.53 9.11
N MET A 663 0.41 -43.58 8.50
CA MET A 663 0.62 -42.16 8.73
C MET A 663 -0.67 -41.50 9.22
N ILE A 664 -0.54 -40.72 10.27
CA ILE A 664 -1.59 -39.87 10.83
C ILE A 664 -1.09 -38.44 10.83
N ASN A 665 -1.92 -37.55 10.29
CA ASN A 665 -1.67 -36.10 10.29
C ASN A 665 -2.99 -35.40 10.67
N ILE A 666 -3.05 -34.93 11.91
CA ILE A 666 -4.27 -34.41 12.55
C ILE A 666 -4.01 -33.09 13.26
N ASN A 667 -5.08 -32.29 13.38
CA ASN A 667 -5.08 -31.07 14.18
C ASN A 667 -6.08 -31.22 15.32
N ALA A 668 -5.69 -30.89 16.54
CA ALA A 668 -6.56 -30.98 17.72
C ALA A 668 -6.51 -29.68 18.54
N ARG A 669 -7.64 -29.38 19.18
CA ARG A 669 -7.78 -28.38 20.24
C ARG A 669 -8.14 -29.11 21.53
N TYR A 670 -7.78 -28.50 22.65
CA TYR A 670 -7.97 -29.05 23.98
C TYR A 670 -8.63 -28.02 24.90
N THR A 671 -9.01 -28.42 26.12
CA THR A 671 -9.34 -27.43 27.14
C THR A 671 -8.13 -26.55 27.45
N HIS A 672 -8.34 -25.42 28.09
CA HIS A 672 -7.27 -24.50 28.45
C HIS A 672 -6.17 -25.21 29.27
N GLU A 673 -6.53 -25.99 30.30
CA GLU A 673 -5.56 -26.67 31.17
C GLU A 673 -4.76 -27.74 30.42
N GLN A 674 -5.44 -28.53 29.57
CA GLN A 674 -4.83 -29.58 28.76
C GLN A 674 -3.88 -28.98 27.70
N GLY A 675 -4.34 -27.95 26.99
CA GLY A 675 -3.55 -27.24 25.99
C GLY A 675 -2.33 -26.57 26.62
N LYS A 676 -2.49 -25.96 27.79
CA LYS A 676 -1.39 -25.39 28.57
C LYS A 676 -0.36 -26.45 28.96
N TYR A 677 -0.81 -27.60 29.45
CA TYR A 677 0.08 -28.70 29.81
C TYR A 677 0.92 -29.18 28.62
N ILE A 678 0.30 -29.39 27.44
CA ILE A 678 1.02 -29.80 26.24
C ILE A 678 2.02 -28.71 25.80
N ALA A 679 1.61 -27.44 25.82
CA ALA A 679 2.47 -26.33 25.42
C ALA A 679 3.68 -26.13 26.35
N ASP A 680 3.48 -26.23 27.67
CA ASP A 680 4.55 -26.05 28.67
C ASP A 680 5.58 -27.20 28.64
N ASN A 681 5.17 -28.39 28.17
CA ASN A 681 6.02 -29.58 28.09
C ASN A 681 6.55 -29.87 26.67
N THR A 682 6.36 -28.95 25.73
CA THR A 682 6.93 -29.02 24.37
C THR A 682 7.81 -27.82 24.09
N VAL A 683 8.76 -27.98 23.19
CA VAL A 683 9.64 -26.87 22.79
C VAL A 683 8.90 -25.88 21.87
N PRO A 684 9.35 -24.61 21.78
CA PRO A 684 8.58 -23.54 21.15
C PRO A 684 8.12 -23.79 19.71
N HIS A 685 8.92 -24.53 18.93
CA HIS A 685 8.69 -24.74 17.49
C HIS A 685 8.21 -26.13 17.12
N VAL A 686 8.91 -27.16 17.57
CA VAL A 686 8.66 -28.55 17.19
C VAL A 686 9.33 -29.55 18.14
N ASP A 687 8.55 -30.48 18.69
CA ASP A 687 9.05 -31.52 19.60
C ASP A 687 9.02 -32.88 18.88
N TYR A 688 10.20 -33.44 18.60
CA TYR A 688 10.35 -34.75 17.94
C TYR A 688 10.35 -35.85 18.98
N GLY A 689 9.57 -36.90 18.76
CA GLY A 689 9.57 -38.09 19.60
C GLY A 689 9.76 -39.33 18.74
N VAL A 690 10.74 -40.15 19.09
CA VAL A 690 10.99 -41.43 18.43
C VAL A 690 10.97 -42.54 19.47
N HIS A 691 10.25 -43.62 19.18
CA HIS A 691 10.08 -44.76 20.06
C HIS A 691 10.87 -45.98 19.52
N PRO A 692 11.51 -46.79 20.40
CA PRO A 692 12.10 -48.09 20.04
C PRO A 692 11.21 -49.06 19.23
N LYS A 693 9.88 -48.91 19.26
CA LYS A 693 8.93 -49.73 18.49
C LYS A 693 8.73 -49.23 17.04
N GLY A 694 9.58 -48.31 16.57
CA GLY A 694 9.46 -47.70 15.24
C GLY A 694 8.38 -46.65 15.11
N ILE A 695 7.94 -46.07 16.24
CA ILE A 695 6.91 -45.02 16.24
C ILE A 695 7.59 -43.66 16.20
N PHE A 696 7.10 -42.78 15.33
CA PHE A 696 7.52 -41.39 15.27
C PHE A 696 6.31 -40.50 15.60
N PHE A 697 6.47 -39.57 16.55
CA PHE A 697 5.40 -38.68 16.99
C PHE A 697 5.94 -37.27 17.19
N ILE A 698 5.61 -36.40 16.23
CA ILE A 698 5.90 -34.96 16.27
C ILE A 698 4.72 -34.22 16.90
N ILE A 699 5.01 -33.37 17.88
CA ILE A 699 4.07 -32.36 18.39
C ILE A 699 4.46 -30.98 17.86
N LEU A 700 3.47 -30.28 17.32
CA LEU A 700 3.61 -28.96 16.70
C LEU A 700 2.51 -28.04 17.17
N VAL A 701 2.80 -26.74 17.21
CA VAL A 701 1.77 -25.70 17.30
C VAL A 701 1.44 -25.25 15.87
N MET A 702 0.15 -25.30 15.50
CA MET A 702 -0.32 -24.90 14.18
C MET A 702 -0.73 -23.44 14.14
N ARG A 703 -1.53 -23.01 15.12
CA ARG A 703 -2.08 -21.65 15.21
C ARG A 703 -2.37 -21.30 16.67
N VAL A 704 -2.06 -20.06 17.03
CA VAL A 704 -2.41 -19.42 18.30
C VAL A 704 -3.21 -18.17 17.99
N GLU A 705 -4.46 -18.11 18.46
CA GLU A 705 -5.33 -16.93 18.32
C GLU A 705 -5.13 -15.98 19.50
N ASP A 706 -5.13 -16.54 20.72
CA ASP A 706 -4.78 -15.84 21.96
C ASP A 706 -3.59 -16.53 22.64
N LYS A 707 -2.55 -15.77 23.00
CA LYS A 707 -1.34 -16.30 23.62
C LYS A 707 -1.57 -16.79 25.05
N ASP A 708 -2.54 -16.21 25.75
CA ASP A 708 -2.81 -16.45 27.17
C ASP A 708 -3.99 -17.43 27.34
N ASP A 709 -4.83 -17.63 26.32
CA ASP A 709 -5.85 -18.68 26.30
C ASP A 709 -5.47 -19.88 25.42
N TYR A 710 -4.98 -20.94 26.08
CA TYR A 710 -4.56 -22.19 25.46
C TYR A 710 -5.71 -23.01 24.84
N SER A 711 -6.97 -22.72 25.14
CA SER A 711 -8.11 -23.37 24.46
C SER A 711 -8.22 -22.94 22.99
N THR A 712 -7.66 -21.77 22.65
CA THR A 712 -7.59 -21.27 21.28
C THR A 712 -6.45 -21.89 20.47
N TRP A 713 -5.51 -22.57 21.12
CA TRP A 713 -4.35 -23.14 20.47
C TRP A 713 -4.74 -24.39 19.70
N THR A 714 -4.32 -24.44 18.44
CA THR A 714 -4.45 -25.65 17.63
C THR A 714 -3.11 -26.34 17.54
N PHE A 715 -3.05 -27.58 18.03
CA PHE A 715 -1.88 -28.44 17.93
C PHE A 715 -1.98 -29.30 16.67
N HIS A 716 -0.86 -29.54 16.03
CA HIS A 716 -0.73 -30.39 14.85
C HIS A 716 0.15 -31.58 15.21
N PHE A 717 -0.38 -32.78 15.03
CA PHE A 717 0.33 -34.03 15.32
C PHE A 717 0.59 -34.79 14.03
N VAL A 718 1.83 -35.24 13.89
CA VAL A 718 2.21 -36.19 12.84
C VAL A 718 2.72 -37.44 13.53
N ILE A 719 2.04 -38.55 13.29
CA ILE A 719 2.34 -39.84 13.92
C ILE A 719 2.55 -40.87 12.82
N THR A 720 3.65 -41.61 12.87
CA THR A 720 3.84 -42.80 12.05
C THR A 720 4.19 -43.99 12.90
N TYR A 721 3.70 -45.17 12.52
CA TYR A 721 3.98 -46.42 13.22
C TYR A 721 3.94 -47.61 12.24
N PRO A 722 4.68 -48.70 12.52
CA PRO A 722 4.64 -49.88 11.67
C PRO A 722 3.25 -50.52 11.69
N LYS A 723 2.74 -50.95 10.52
CA LYS A 723 1.41 -51.60 10.41
C LYS A 723 1.28 -52.86 11.27
N THR A 724 2.39 -53.53 11.52
CA THR A 724 2.48 -54.72 12.37
C THR A 724 2.20 -54.42 13.84
N LEU A 725 2.36 -53.17 14.29
CA LEU A 725 2.24 -52.79 15.70
C LEU A 725 0.80 -52.90 16.23
N THR A 726 -0.19 -52.50 15.43
CA THR A 726 -1.62 -52.53 15.82
C THR A 726 -2.35 -53.75 15.27
N GLY A 727 -1.73 -54.48 14.32
CA GLY A 727 -2.34 -55.61 13.61
C GLY A 727 -3.59 -55.25 12.80
N ASN A 728 -3.93 -53.95 12.69
CA ASN A 728 -5.15 -53.44 12.09
C ASN A 728 -4.81 -52.24 11.19
N PRO A 729 -4.99 -52.32 9.86
CA PRO A 729 -4.80 -51.16 9.00
C PRO A 729 -5.86 -50.10 9.30
N LEU A 730 -5.49 -48.83 9.20
CA LEU A 730 -6.45 -47.70 9.35
C LEU A 730 -7.46 -47.67 8.19
N LYS A 731 -6.99 -48.10 7.02
CA LYS A 731 -7.80 -48.23 5.81
C LYS A 731 -8.99 -49.16 6.04
N GLY A 732 -10.18 -48.66 5.71
CA GLY A 732 -11.44 -49.41 5.87
C GLY A 732 -12.06 -49.34 7.26
N LYS A 733 -11.40 -48.72 8.25
CA LYS A 733 -11.97 -48.44 9.58
C LYS A 733 -12.83 -47.17 9.57
N THR A 734 -13.84 -47.15 10.43
CA THR A 734 -14.63 -45.96 10.76
C THR A 734 -13.79 -44.93 11.52
N ASN A 735 -14.21 -43.66 11.53
CA ASN A 735 -13.48 -42.61 12.23
C ASN A 735 -13.32 -42.89 13.73
N ALA A 736 -14.38 -43.38 14.39
CA ALA A 736 -14.35 -43.74 15.81
C ALA A 736 -13.33 -44.86 16.11
N GLU A 737 -13.24 -45.87 15.24
CA GLU A 737 -12.23 -46.92 15.36
C GLU A 737 -10.81 -46.36 15.20
N ARG A 738 -10.59 -45.40 14.29
CA ARG A 738 -9.27 -44.76 14.11
C ARG A 738 -8.86 -43.94 15.33
N VAL A 739 -9.79 -43.18 15.93
CA VAL A 739 -9.55 -42.45 17.18
C VAL A 739 -9.23 -43.43 18.32
N ALA A 740 -9.94 -44.55 18.42
CA ALA A 740 -9.67 -45.57 19.42
C ALA A 740 -8.28 -46.21 19.25
N ILE A 741 -7.86 -46.49 18.01
CA ILE A 741 -6.51 -46.98 17.71
C ILE A 741 -5.46 -45.96 18.18
N LEU A 742 -5.64 -44.67 17.88
CA LEU A 742 -4.72 -43.61 18.34
C LEU A 742 -4.63 -43.54 19.87
N ARG A 743 -5.75 -43.61 20.58
CA ARG A 743 -5.77 -43.66 22.05
C ARG A 743 -5.05 -44.89 22.59
N SER A 744 -5.19 -46.05 21.95
CA SER A 744 -4.50 -47.29 22.36
C SER A 744 -2.98 -47.19 22.25
N LEU A 745 -2.45 -46.28 21.42
CA LEU A 745 -1.02 -46.04 21.34
C LEU A 745 -0.48 -45.26 22.56
N ALA A 746 -1.34 -44.55 23.31
CA ALA A 746 -0.95 -43.65 24.39
C ALA A 746 -0.07 -44.31 25.46
N ASP A 747 -0.35 -45.57 25.81
CA ASP A 747 0.38 -46.32 26.83
C ASP A 747 1.83 -46.64 26.45
N ASN A 748 2.21 -46.43 25.18
CA ASN A 748 3.59 -46.55 24.71
C ASN A 748 4.42 -45.28 24.94
N PHE A 749 3.81 -44.18 25.40
CA PHE A 749 4.49 -42.88 25.42
C PHE A 749 4.70 -42.33 26.82
N ALA A 750 5.80 -41.60 26.99
CA ALA A 750 5.98 -40.62 28.05
C ALA A 750 5.15 -39.35 27.79
N GLU A 751 5.04 -38.51 28.82
CA GLU A 751 4.41 -37.20 28.70
C GLU A 751 5.26 -36.24 27.84
N PRO A 752 4.64 -35.29 27.10
CA PRO A 752 3.20 -35.02 27.04
C PRO A 752 2.44 -35.83 25.96
N ARG A 753 3.11 -36.71 25.21
CA ARG A 753 2.52 -37.47 24.08
C ARG A 753 1.41 -38.41 24.53
N ARG A 754 1.59 -39.05 25.68
CA ARG A 754 0.57 -39.89 26.29
C ARG A 754 -0.72 -39.11 26.54
N SER A 755 -0.63 -37.98 27.25
CA SER A 755 -1.81 -37.14 27.51
C SER A 755 -2.42 -36.57 26.23
N ALA A 756 -1.60 -36.13 25.27
CA ALA A 756 -2.09 -35.64 23.99
C ALA A 756 -2.96 -36.67 23.25
N LEU A 757 -2.59 -37.96 23.26
CA LEU A 757 -3.40 -39.02 22.66
C LEU A 757 -4.65 -39.36 23.48
N MET A 758 -4.54 -39.42 24.81
CA MET A 758 -5.68 -39.73 25.68
C MET A 758 -6.76 -38.66 25.63
N TRP A 759 -6.39 -37.39 25.44
CA TRP A 759 -7.30 -36.26 25.43
C TRP A 759 -7.81 -35.88 24.03
N LEU A 760 -7.53 -36.67 22.99
CA LEU A 760 -8.07 -36.39 21.66
C LEU A 760 -9.60 -36.27 21.72
N PRO A 761 -10.22 -35.26 21.07
CA PRO A 761 -11.68 -35.15 21.01
C PRO A 761 -12.33 -36.37 20.35
N ASP A 762 -13.54 -36.75 20.80
CA ASP A 762 -14.28 -37.88 20.22
C ASP A 762 -14.76 -37.63 18.78
N ASP A 763 -14.98 -36.37 18.43
CA ASP A 763 -15.43 -35.91 17.11
C ASP A 763 -14.27 -35.60 16.14
N LEU A 764 -13.02 -35.80 16.58
CA LEU A 764 -11.84 -35.54 15.76
C LEU A 764 -11.82 -36.42 14.51
N GLU A 765 -11.70 -35.81 13.34
CA GLU A 765 -11.51 -36.53 12.07
C GLU A 765 -10.06 -37.04 11.93
N VAL A 766 -9.90 -38.34 11.75
CA VAL A 766 -8.61 -39.02 11.55
C VAL A 766 -8.52 -39.52 10.10
N PRO A 767 -7.72 -38.85 9.24
CA PRO A 767 -7.57 -39.23 7.85
C PRO A 767 -6.78 -40.55 7.68
N ASP A 768 -7.03 -41.23 6.56
CA ASP A 768 -6.25 -42.39 6.09
C ASP A 768 -5.16 -41.88 5.14
N ASP A 769 -4.05 -41.44 5.71
CA ASP A 769 -2.92 -40.87 4.97
C ASP A 769 -1.85 -41.90 4.63
N ALA A 770 -1.11 -41.60 3.56
CA ALA A 770 0.05 -42.38 3.18
C ALA A 770 1.22 -41.48 2.85
N ILE A 771 2.41 -41.89 3.27
CA ILE A 771 3.66 -41.23 2.92
C ILE A 771 3.94 -41.51 1.44
N LYS A 772 4.05 -40.45 0.65
CA LYS A 772 4.35 -40.53 -0.78
C LYS A 772 5.65 -39.79 -1.04
N MET A 773 6.56 -40.44 -1.76
CA MET A 773 7.84 -39.87 -2.12
C MET A 773 8.08 -40.02 -3.62
N TRP A 774 8.81 -39.08 -4.20
CA TRP A 774 9.24 -39.18 -5.60
C TRP A 774 10.65 -38.63 -5.72
N SER A 775 11.57 -39.48 -6.15
CA SER A 775 12.94 -39.10 -6.48
C SER A 775 12.96 -38.52 -7.90
N PRO A 776 13.57 -37.36 -8.13
CA PRO A 776 13.66 -36.79 -9.46
C PRO A 776 14.42 -37.68 -10.42
N GLU A 777 13.86 -37.84 -11.62
CA GLU A 777 14.52 -38.39 -12.81
C GLU A 777 14.79 -37.24 -13.79
N PRO A 778 15.87 -37.28 -14.61
CA PRO A 778 16.07 -36.29 -15.65
C PRO A 778 14.87 -36.17 -16.59
N TRP A 779 14.41 -34.94 -16.84
CA TRP A 779 13.33 -34.63 -17.79
C TRP A 779 13.84 -33.81 -18.97
N ASP A 780 13.15 -33.92 -20.11
CA ASP A 780 13.33 -33.01 -21.24
C ASP A 780 12.56 -31.71 -20.93
N ASN A 781 13.29 -30.60 -20.78
CA ASN A 781 12.70 -29.29 -20.52
C ASN A 781 12.26 -28.55 -21.80
N HIS A 782 12.43 -29.19 -22.96
CA HIS A 782 12.01 -28.70 -24.27
C HIS A 782 12.56 -27.30 -24.58
N ASP A 783 13.89 -27.15 -24.53
CA ASP A 783 14.62 -25.88 -24.72
C ASP A 783 14.25 -24.82 -23.66
N GLY A 784 14.09 -25.24 -22.39
CA GLY A 784 13.76 -24.37 -21.26
C GLY A 784 12.32 -23.85 -21.24
N ARG A 785 11.41 -24.53 -21.95
CA ARG A 785 10.00 -24.14 -22.05
C ARG A 785 9.10 -24.81 -21.02
N VAL A 786 9.59 -25.83 -20.33
CA VAL A 786 8.88 -26.43 -19.21
C VAL A 786 9.86 -26.86 -18.14
N THR A 787 9.50 -26.66 -16.87
CA THR A 787 10.32 -27.10 -15.73
C THR A 787 9.43 -27.38 -14.51
N LEU A 788 10.02 -27.90 -13.43
CA LEU A 788 9.36 -28.30 -12.19
C LEU A 788 10.00 -27.62 -10.99
N ALA A 789 9.21 -27.31 -9.96
CA ALA A 789 9.67 -26.77 -8.68
C ALA A 789 8.88 -27.34 -7.49
N GLY A 790 9.50 -27.35 -6.30
CA GLY A 790 8.92 -27.86 -5.06
C GLY A 790 8.57 -29.35 -5.16
N ASP A 791 7.47 -29.77 -4.53
CA ASP A 791 7.05 -31.19 -4.53
C ASP A 791 6.73 -31.74 -5.94
N ALA A 792 6.53 -30.87 -6.94
CA ALA A 792 6.42 -31.30 -8.33
C ALA A 792 7.77 -31.81 -8.86
N ALA A 793 8.89 -31.25 -8.41
CA ALA A 793 10.25 -31.65 -8.77
C ALA A 793 10.89 -32.67 -7.82
N HIS A 794 10.51 -32.69 -6.54
CA HIS A 794 11.02 -33.65 -5.56
C HIS A 794 10.02 -33.82 -4.40
N ALA A 795 9.20 -34.87 -4.44
CA ALA A 795 8.27 -35.11 -3.33
C ALA A 795 9.02 -35.78 -2.17
N ILE A 796 9.34 -35.01 -1.13
CA ILE A 796 10.19 -35.43 -0.01
C ILE A 796 9.32 -35.78 1.23
N ALA A 797 9.69 -36.84 1.96
CA ALA A 797 9.02 -37.17 3.22
C ALA A 797 9.32 -36.15 4.34
N PHE A 798 8.34 -35.93 5.22
CA PHE A 798 8.37 -34.87 6.23
C PHE A 798 9.39 -35.08 7.37
N TYR A 799 9.97 -36.27 7.53
CA TYR A 799 10.81 -36.64 8.67
C TYR A 799 11.94 -35.63 8.97
N ARG A 800 12.52 -35.01 7.94
CA ARG A 800 13.60 -34.00 8.08
C ARG A 800 13.12 -32.53 7.98
N GLY A 801 11.83 -32.28 7.72
CA GLY A 801 11.30 -30.92 7.54
C GLY A 801 11.82 -30.17 6.31
N GLN A 802 12.26 -30.88 5.26
CA GLN A 802 13.02 -30.30 4.14
C GLN A 802 12.16 -29.77 2.99
N GLY A 803 10.88 -30.13 2.90
CA GLY A 803 10.01 -29.79 1.75
C GLY A 803 9.91 -28.29 1.48
N LEU A 804 9.41 -27.50 2.44
CA LEU A 804 9.26 -26.05 2.27
C LEU A 804 10.61 -25.37 1.98
N ASN A 805 11.68 -25.81 2.65
CA ASN A 805 12.99 -25.20 2.50
C ASN A 805 13.56 -25.41 1.09
N ASN A 806 13.45 -26.63 0.55
CA ASN A 806 13.83 -26.93 -0.82
C ASN A 806 12.93 -26.21 -1.83
N ALA A 807 11.61 -26.15 -1.61
CA ALA A 807 10.71 -25.39 -2.48
C ALA A 807 11.04 -23.89 -2.53
N THR A 808 11.44 -23.29 -1.40
CA THR A 808 11.94 -21.90 -1.38
C THR A 808 13.26 -21.75 -2.13
N ALA A 809 14.19 -22.70 -1.98
CA ALA A 809 15.44 -22.69 -2.73
C ALA A 809 15.22 -22.82 -4.24
N ASP A 810 14.33 -23.72 -4.66
CA ASP A 810 13.92 -23.88 -6.05
C ASP A 810 13.37 -22.57 -6.62
N ALA A 811 12.52 -21.87 -5.87
CA ALA A 811 11.99 -20.58 -6.29
C ALA A 811 13.11 -19.54 -6.46
N ALA A 812 14.08 -19.49 -5.54
CA ALA A 812 15.21 -18.57 -5.62
C ALA A 812 16.10 -18.86 -6.84
N SER A 813 16.47 -20.13 -7.05
CA SER A 813 17.27 -20.55 -8.19
C SER A 813 16.55 -20.31 -9.52
N LEU A 814 15.23 -20.59 -9.58
CA LEU A 814 14.43 -20.40 -10.79
C LEU A 814 14.27 -18.92 -11.14
N VAL A 815 13.97 -18.07 -10.17
CA VAL A 815 13.88 -16.61 -10.39
C VAL A 815 15.21 -16.09 -10.92
N SER A 816 16.34 -16.51 -10.34
CA SER A 816 17.66 -16.12 -10.84
C SER A 816 17.91 -16.59 -12.27
N ALA A 817 17.52 -17.82 -12.62
CA ALA A 817 17.65 -18.34 -13.99
C ALA A 817 16.80 -17.53 -15.00
N ILE A 818 15.55 -17.20 -14.64
CA ILE A 818 14.67 -16.38 -15.49
C ILE A 818 15.24 -14.96 -15.63
N GLU A 819 15.74 -14.36 -14.55
CA GLU A 819 16.36 -13.03 -14.58
C GLU A 819 17.53 -12.99 -15.57
N LYS A 820 18.47 -13.94 -15.47
CA LYS A 820 19.60 -14.07 -16.41
C LYS A 820 19.14 -14.20 -17.86
N ALA A 821 18.05 -14.93 -18.10
CA ALA A 821 17.48 -15.08 -19.42
C ALA A 821 16.88 -13.76 -19.94
N THR A 822 16.14 -13.04 -19.10
CA THR A 822 15.50 -11.77 -19.46
C THR A 822 16.46 -10.59 -19.62
N THR A 823 17.57 -10.57 -18.88
CA THR A 823 18.62 -9.55 -19.03
C THR A 823 19.55 -9.81 -20.22
N GLY A 824 19.41 -10.99 -20.86
CA GLY A 824 20.26 -11.42 -21.97
C GLY A 824 21.63 -11.93 -21.56
N GLU A 825 21.87 -12.19 -20.27
CA GLU A 825 23.09 -12.81 -19.76
C GLU A 825 23.24 -14.26 -20.25
N MET A 826 22.12 -14.99 -20.33
CA MET A 826 22.06 -16.36 -20.82
C MET A 826 20.85 -16.57 -21.75
N LYS A 827 20.89 -17.60 -22.59
CA LYS A 827 19.68 -18.05 -23.29
C LYS A 827 18.76 -18.77 -22.29
N LEU A 828 17.44 -18.64 -22.48
CA LEU A 828 16.44 -19.29 -21.63
C LEU A 828 16.69 -20.81 -21.52
N ALA A 829 16.95 -21.48 -22.64
CA ALA A 829 17.23 -22.91 -22.69
C ALA A 829 18.42 -23.31 -21.80
N ASP A 830 19.52 -22.55 -21.86
CA ASP A 830 20.73 -22.83 -21.08
C ASP A 830 20.48 -22.56 -19.59
N ALA A 831 19.83 -21.44 -19.26
CA ALA A 831 19.54 -21.05 -17.88
C ALA A 831 18.62 -22.04 -17.17
N ILE A 832 17.55 -22.51 -17.84
CA ILE A 832 16.63 -23.50 -17.27
C ILE A 832 17.28 -24.88 -17.21
N THR A 833 18.14 -25.24 -18.17
CA THR A 833 18.90 -26.50 -18.10
C THR A 833 19.88 -26.54 -16.92
N GLU A 834 20.52 -25.42 -16.59
CA GLU A 834 21.36 -25.32 -15.39
C GLU A 834 20.52 -25.45 -14.11
N TYR A 835 19.36 -24.78 -14.07
CA TYR A 835 18.41 -24.90 -12.97
C TYR A 835 17.94 -26.35 -12.76
N ASP A 836 17.49 -27.02 -13.82
CA ASP A 836 16.97 -28.40 -13.74
C ASP A 836 18.03 -29.36 -13.19
N LYS A 837 19.29 -29.24 -13.65
CA LYS A 837 20.40 -30.07 -13.15
C LYS A 837 20.62 -29.90 -11.65
N GLU A 838 20.55 -28.67 -11.15
CA GLU A 838 20.69 -28.37 -9.72
C GLU A 838 19.54 -28.98 -8.91
N VAL A 839 18.30 -28.72 -9.33
CA VAL A 839 17.10 -29.21 -8.65
C VAL A 839 17.02 -30.73 -8.63
N ILE A 840 17.36 -31.39 -9.74
CA ILE A 840 17.40 -32.86 -9.83
C ILE A 840 18.44 -33.41 -8.85
N ALA A 841 19.67 -32.91 -8.88
CA ALA A 841 20.75 -33.41 -8.03
C ALA A 841 20.44 -33.24 -6.54
N ARG A 842 19.98 -32.05 -6.14
CA ARG A 842 19.58 -31.78 -4.75
C ARG A 842 18.36 -32.60 -4.33
N GLY A 843 17.35 -32.69 -5.20
CA GLY A 843 16.13 -33.45 -4.93
C GLY A 843 16.38 -34.95 -4.75
N GLN A 844 17.24 -35.56 -5.57
CA GLN A 844 17.63 -36.97 -5.45
C GLN A 844 18.28 -37.25 -4.10
N GLU A 845 19.21 -36.40 -3.68
CA GLU A 845 19.89 -36.55 -2.40
C GLU A 845 18.94 -36.38 -1.21
N GLU A 846 18.06 -35.37 -1.24
CA GLU A 846 17.12 -35.11 -0.15
C GLU A 846 16.04 -36.21 -0.02
N VAL A 847 15.58 -36.77 -1.13
CA VAL A 847 14.66 -37.92 -1.13
C VAL A 847 15.36 -39.18 -0.60
N ARG A 848 16.61 -39.44 -1.02
CA ARG A 848 17.42 -40.57 -0.53
C ARG A 848 17.61 -40.49 0.99
N LEU A 849 18.11 -39.35 1.49
CA LEU A 849 18.34 -39.13 2.92
C LEU A 849 17.06 -39.24 3.75
N SER A 850 15.93 -38.74 3.22
CA SER A 850 14.64 -38.84 3.92
C SER A 850 14.11 -40.27 3.96
N ARG A 851 14.34 -41.06 2.91
CA ARG A 851 14.01 -42.50 2.88
C ARG A 851 14.88 -43.30 3.86
N GLU A 852 16.18 -43.01 3.92
CA GLU A 852 17.09 -43.65 4.87
C GLU A 852 16.69 -43.37 6.31
N LEU A 853 16.34 -42.12 6.63
CA LEU A 853 15.84 -41.77 7.96
C LEU A 853 14.54 -42.52 8.29
N ALA A 854 13.57 -42.55 7.37
CA ALA A 854 12.33 -43.29 7.55
C ALA A 854 12.60 -44.78 7.87
N LEU A 855 13.45 -45.44 7.08
CA LEU A 855 13.80 -46.86 7.28
C LEU A 855 14.56 -47.11 8.58
N SER A 856 15.40 -46.17 9.00
CA SER A 856 16.14 -46.29 10.25
C SER A 856 15.23 -46.31 11.47
N MET A 857 14.05 -45.68 11.42
CA MET A 857 13.12 -45.63 12.56
C MET A 857 12.63 -47.03 12.95
N GLU A 858 12.50 -47.96 11.99
CA GLU A 858 12.15 -49.36 12.25
C GLU A 858 13.27 -50.16 12.95
N HIS A 859 14.49 -49.61 12.99
CA HIS A 859 15.67 -50.23 13.55
C HIS A 859 16.35 -49.27 14.54
N TRP A 860 15.97 -49.36 15.82
CA TRP A 860 16.38 -48.43 16.87
C TRP A 860 17.89 -48.10 16.88
N ASP A 861 18.76 -49.11 16.80
CA ASP A 861 20.21 -48.91 16.77
C ASP A 861 20.68 -48.12 15.54
N LYS A 862 20.09 -48.38 14.36
CA LYS A 862 20.39 -47.61 13.14
C LYS A 862 19.86 -46.19 13.22
N PHE A 863 18.73 -45.96 13.89
CA PHE A 863 18.19 -44.62 14.12
C PHE A 863 19.14 -43.79 15.01
N LEU A 864 19.65 -44.36 16.11
CA LEU A 864 20.63 -43.68 16.96
C LEU A 864 21.93 -43.35 16.20
N GLU A 865 22.23 -44.10 15.15
CA GLU A 865 23.35 -43.83 14.27
C GLU A 865 23.05 -42.87 13.10
N SER A 866 21.79 -42.45 12.94
CA SER A 866 21.35 -41.68 11.79
C SER A 866 21.95 -40.26 11.76
N PRO A 867 22.04 -39.64 10.56
CA PRO A 867 22.62 -38.31 10.44
C PRO A 867 21.92 -37.23 11.28
N ILE A 868 20.60 -37.34 11.46
CA ILE A 868 19.84 -36.37 12.28
C ILE A 868 20.21 -36.44 13.77
N ILE A 869 20.63 -37.62 14.27
CA ILE A 869 21.11 -37.81 15.64
C ILE A 869 22.59 -37.43 15.78
N LYS A 870 23.45 -37.84 14.83
CA LYS A 870 24.90 -37.58 14.91
C LYS A 870 25.31 -36.15 14.53
N TYR A 871 24.61 -35.54 13.58
CA TYR A 871 25.03 -34.29 12.93
C TYR A 871 23.91 -33.24 12.87
N GLY A 872 22.68 -33.59 13.24
CA GLY A 872 21.53 -32.70 13.18
C GLY A 872 20.87 -32.58 11.80
N GLY A 873 19.93 -31.64 11.67
CA GLY A 873 19.16 -31.36 10.45
C GLY A 873 19.92 -30.58 9.37
N ASN A 874 21.14 -30.15 9.65
CA ASN A 874 22.03 -29.42 8.73
C ASN A 874 23.07 -30.37 8.11
N ILE A 875 22.76 -30.95 6.95
CA ILE A 875 23.75 -31.49 6.00
C ILE A 875 23.26 -31.06 4.61
N PRO A 876 24.09 -30.43 3.75
CA PRO A 876 25.50 -30.80 3.52
C PRO A 876 26.62 -29.87 4.00
N LYS A 877 27.75 -30.54 4.24
CA LYS A 877 29.13 -30.13 4.62
C LYS A 877 29.83 -29.13 3.68
N GLU A 878 29.13 -28.53 2.71
CA GLU A 878 29.72 -27.58 1.75
C GLU A 878 29.40 -26.11 2.06
N MET A 879 28.55 -25.83 3.04
CA MET A 879 28.07 -24.47 3.34
C MET A 879 28.77 -23.79 4.53
N SER A 880 30.04 -24.11 4.79
CA SER A 880 30.88 -23.39 5.78
C SER A 880 31.98 -22.53 5.14
N LYS A 881 31.78 -22.06 3.90
CA LYS A 881 32.63 -21.04 3.27
C LYS A 881 31.81 -19.83 2.89
#